data_AF-A0A8H3PEG5-F1
#
_entry.id   AF-A0A8H3PEG5-F1
#
_cell.length_a   1.000
_cell.length_b   1.000
_cell.length_c   1.000
_cell.angle_alpha   90.00
_cell.angle_beta   90.00
_cell.angle_gamma   90.00
#
_symmetry.space_group_name_H-M   'P 1'
#
loop_
_entity.id
_entity.type
_entity.pdbx_description
1 polymer ?
#
loop_
_entity_poly.entity_id
_entity_poly.type
_entity_poly.pdbx_seq_one_letter_code
_entity_poly.pdbx_strand_id
1 'polypeptide(L)'
;MWYNYRSRTSRLQDLPSFWVSLLKAFVYPPAFSDMDRLLDFSEGFVLSSGTVPIDIPKGLVLLLYYRPKGEYILPKGRKNVGETLEAAAVRETTEESGFECHLFRHELPTKAQELRDPYHTEPIAVQQRMNHGVRKIIFWYISEVDSCSQQMANTQEEHEEFDVEWVRMEDAPSKCSFVDDRKIVEKALEAVPHPPLPLSLPVPELRDAYLDASVDRQALGFLSISLGGSIVKQLTGTAPYKIENETDWDGFGIMETKDSIVRLIRDFRAELCTLLRIEKEESPFMKVPEDPMTQKKWDIFRFSGWTAEGSKRTIKIWSKESIELVLSSLTSSPLGLLSHKVRRFTECSDPEYGPRLHIYQPIRANEDLHIIDDFDFLQGTALEPSSSSETAIPLSISPGISCDLFLTSLCLFEHEPSFTAQVKANMLRKWQLLSGSPELLGVLPYFYRVDAISSNYKSKLQTEILEMMMETTDATPNSSRTSTAVRTRRATENMNGYWDLILSPMHSQEHGTSTRNELPRPAQLSYAKANTIRDDPTELKCTTFASNSKGRYADIMRTTDQTWQQVYIKNSKSVLLEAKKISLVWQYYPVSTVQEVLAFDEARRELFFKRFQGKALNEVRLQFHHRQSPVHGHLKELRYRSDEWFIDLDLRRASDVLAAYQKSFRHDVSPVNCSEQSIHTLYHKRLQNQHRFQEYYGTSSPSFLEAIFKGEVSLEKFVDMPISINGKSYGTLRHHFNRATHILDPERPAGLQSLPCAFGLGDGHGGNVMVSLDSNPPALLYVDYEVAGLHTPFLDLAKPIYLDGFFNAMYADLLYEYVPYKDGNGSTWVEWTIENECVSIDYGLDLEPLWKTLGKIKLEYILRPALDLLEQTAPLQRDNAEETLACGLFCCALLSRNFSTRSDVFYLNLALGVRLATEMREVFSECFGWNNWPHGVMLTEGYLQRAESEPENRVIASSEKSGTLKSLRTEPIRDTNHCSCSWKREVFATELLSDAI
;
A
#
# COMPACT_ATOMS: atom_id res chain seq x y z
N MET A 1 -37.38 -24.61 10.42
CA MET A 1 -37.53 -25.68 11.45
C MET A 1 -37.85 -25.06 12.82
N TRP A 2 -38.90 -24.22 12.92
CA TRP A 2 -39.28 -23.55 14.18
C TRP A 2 -40.81 -23.40 14.25
N TYR A 3 -41.50 -24.55 14.27
CA TYR A 3 -42.91 -24.66 14.62
C TYR A 3 -43.09 -26.03 15.29
N ASN A 4 -43.34 -26.03 16.60
CA ASN A 4 -43.63 -27.14 17.52
C ASN A 4 -42.61 -27.31 18.64
N TYR A 5 -42.70 -26.46 19.67
CA TYR A 5 -42.33 -26.86 21.04
C TYR A 5 -43.18 -26.09 22.07
N ARG A 6 -44.49 -26.30 22.03
CA ARG A 6 -45.41 -25.99 23.15
C ARG A 6 -45.99 -27.30 23.67
N SER A 7 -45.31 -27.93 24.62
CA SER A 7 -45.91 -28.74 25.69
C SER A 7 -44.83 -29.46 26.49
N ARG A 8 -44.63 -29.01 27.74
CA ARG A 8 -44.17 -29.73 28.95
C ARG A 8 -43.49 -28.76 29.91
N THR A 9 -44.30 -27.93 30.57
CA THR A 9 -43.93 -27.16 31.76
C THR A 9 -44.02 -28.05 32.98
N SER A 10 -42.89 -28.65 33.39
CA SER A 10 -42.68 -29.16 34.75
C SER A 10 -41.20 -29.54 34.92
N ARG A 11 -40.33 -28.53 35.03
CA ARG A 11 -38.94 -28.57 35.57
C ARG A 11 -38.28 -27.21 35.26
N LEU A 12 -38.60 -26.19 36.04
CA LEU A 12 -38.02 -24.85 35.93
C LEU A 12 -37.61 -24.27 37.31
N GLN A 13 -37.41 -25.14 38.30
CA GLN A 13 -36.98 -24.72 39.65
C GLN A 13 -35.49 -24.94 39.92
N ASP A 14 -34.73 -25.54 39.00
CA ASP A 14 -33.31 -25.87 39.20
C ASP A 14 -32.33 -25.17 38.23
N LEU A 15 -32.72 -24.05 37.61
CA LEU A 15 -31.81 -23.29 36.74
C LEU A 15 -31.09 -22.14 37.49
N PRO A 16 -29.76 -21.95 37.29
CA PRO A 16 -29.01 -20.84 37.90
C PRO A 16 -29.58 -19.47 37.53
N SER A 17 -29.49 -18.50 38.46
CA SER A 17 -30.05 -17.14 38.36
C SER A 17 -29.70 -16.36 37.08
N PHE A 18 -28.58 -16.70 36.45
CA PHE A 18 -28.15 -16.15 35.17
C PHE A 18 -29.13 -16.46 34.03
N TRP A 19 -29.64 -17.69 33.95
CA TRP A 19 -30.55 -18.11 32.87
C TRP A 19 -31.98 -17.58 33.06
N VAL A 20 -32.41 -17.35 34.30
CA VAL A 20 -33.70 -16.69 34.59
C VAL A 20 -33.68 -15.21 34.18
N SER A 21 -32.54 -14.54 34.32
CA SER A 21 -32.37 -13.15 33.90
C SER A 21 -32.33 -13.01 32.38
N LEU A 22 -31.69 -13.95 31.68
CA LEU A 22 -31.64 -13.98 30.23
C LEU A 22 -33.01 -14.25 29.58
N LEU A 23 -33.83 -15.12 30.19
CA LEU A 23 -35.20 -15.41 29.72
C LEU A 23 -36.18 -14.26 30.00
N LYS A 24 -35.99 -13.47 31.08
CA LYS A 24 -36.78 -12.25 31.31
C LYS A 24 -36.49 -11.16 30.28
N ALA A 25 -35.24 -11.06 29.80
CA ALA A 25 -34.85 -10.10 28.76
C ALA A 25 -35.42 -10.43 27.36
N PHE A 26 -35.72 -11.71 27.08
CA PHE A 26 -36.21 -12.15 25.77
C PHE A 26 -37.74 -12.21 25.63
N VAL A 27 -38.50 -12.22 26.73
CA VAL A 27 -39.97 -12.42 26.71
C VAL A 27 -40.77 -11.14 26.99
N TYR A 28 -40.14 -10.11 27.56
CA TYR A 28 -40.73 -8.77 27.71
C TYR A 28 -39.71 -7.72 27.26
N PRO A 29 -39.76 -7.23 26.01
CA PRO A 29 -39.09 -5.97 25.73
C PRO A 29 -39.84 -4.90 26.54
N PRO A 30 -39.20 -4.17 27.47
CA PRO A 30 -39.84 -2.98 28.01
C PRO A 30 -40.03 -2.03 26.83
N ALA A 31 -41.25 -1.53 26.69
CA ALA A 31 -41.56 -0.47 25.74
C ALA A 31 -40.53 0.65 25.95
N PHE A 32 -39.72 0.90 24.92
CA PHE A 32 -38.92 2.12 24.84
C PHE A 32 -39.89 3.29 24.69
N SER A 33 -40.27 3.86 25.83
CA SER A 33 -40.94 5.15 25.92
C SER A 33 -40.36 5.92 27.11
N ASP A 34 -39.65 7.01 26.81
CA ASP A 34 -39.16 8.05 27.74
C ASP A 34 -38.07 7.69 28.78
N MET A 35 -36.93 7.12 28.38
CA MET A 35 -35.76 6.95 29.27
C MET A 35 -34.65 8.02 29.13
N ASP A 36 -34.82 9.03 28.27
CA ASP A 36 -33.77 10.05 28.03
C ASP A 36 -33.95 11.37 28.80
N ARG A 37 -34.97 11.48 29.67
CA ARG A 37 -35.27 12.72 30.40
C ARG A 37 -35.41 12.46 31.90
N LEU A 38 -34.57 13.12 32.67
CA LEU A 38 -34.62 13.16 34.13
C LEU A 38 -34.95 14.58 34.57
N LEU A 39 -35.99 14.74 35.40
CA LEU A 39 -36.38 16.01 36.01
C LEU A 39 -36.36 15.85 37.53
N ASP A 40 -35.46 16.56 38.20
CA ASP A 40 -35.43 16.71 39.66
C ASP A 40 -35.68 18.18 40.03
N PHE A 41 -36.52 18.41 41.03
CA PHE A 41 -36.71 19.74 41.61
C PHE A 41 -35.61 20.04 42.63
N SER A 42 -35.42 21.31 43.01
CA SER A 42 -34.30 21.78 43.85
C SER A 42 -34.15 21.05 45.20
N GLU A 43 -35.25 20.55 45.75
CA GLU A 43 -35.28 19.77 46.99
C GLU A 43 -34.83 18.31 46.80
N GLY A 44 -34.81 17.83 45.56
CA GLY A 44 -34.43 16.48 45.18
C GLY A 44 -32.96 16.31 44.82
N PHE A 45 -32.19 17.41 44.69
CA PHE A 45 -30.76 17.33 44.35
C PHE A 45 -29.89 18.33 45.10
N VAL A 46 -28.59 18.03 45.15
CA VAL A 46 -27.54 18.89 45.71
C VAL A 46 -26.42 19.04 44.70
N LEU A 47 -25.94 20.27 44.52
CA LEU A 47 -24.75 20.57 43.73
C LEU A 47 -23.49 20.48 44.59
N SER A 48 -22.45 19.90 44.03
CA SER A 48 -21.16 19.74 44.68
C SER A 48 -20.06 19.94 43.65
N SER A 49 -18.87 20.30 44.14
CA SER A 49 -17.70 20.50 43.32
C SER A 49 -16.48 19.91 44.00
N GLY A 50 -15.51 19.44 43.22
CA GLY A 50 -14.23 18.94 43.70
C GLY A 50 -13.15 19.10 42.63
N THR A 51 -11.89 18.87 43.02
CA THR A 51 -10.76 18.93 42.10
C THR A 51 -9.94 17.64 42.10
N VAL A 52 -9.15 17.47 41.04
CA VAL A 52 -7.94 16.64 41.06
C VAL A 52 -6.77 17.60 41.30
N PRO A 53 -6.22 17.68 42.53
CA PRO A 53 -5.11 18.58 42.83
C PRO A 53 -3.78 17.95 42.45
N ILE A 54 -3.01 18.66 41.62
CA ILE A 54 -1.77 18.16 41.03
C ILE A 54 -0.63 19.17 41.28
N ASP A 55 0.48 18.69 41.85
CA ASP A 55 1.78 19.34 41.78
C ASP A 55 2.44 18.90 40.47
N ILE A 56 2.22 19.70 39.42
CA ILE A 56 2.65 19.38 38.05
C ILE A 56 4.19 19.29 37.97
N PRO A 57 4.97 20.26 38.50
CA PRO A 57 6.43 20.19 38.44
C PRO A 57 7.03 18.93 39.07
N LYS A 58 6.42 18.40 40.14
CA LYS A 58 6.92 17.20 40.84
C LYS A 58 6.24 15.89 40.46
N GLY A 59 5.15 15.96 39.70
CA GLY A 59 4.43 14.76 39.26
C GLY A 59 3.68 14.07 40.39
N LEU A 60 3.11 14.85 41.31
CA LEU A 60 2.36 14.36 42.47
C LEU A 60 0.89 14.76 42.38
N VAL A 61 0.00 13.86 42.79
CA VAL A 61 -1.44 14.06 42.95
C VAL A 61 -1.75 14.01 44.44
N LEU A 62 -2.52 14.98 44.92
CA LEU A 62 -3.00 15.02 46.30
C LEU A 62 -4.27 14.17 46.42
N LEU A 63 -4.22 13.13 47.25
CA LEU A 63 -5.41 12.35 47.64
C LEU A 63 -5.71 12.55 49.13
N LEU A 64 -6.99 12.43 49.48
CA LEU A 64 -7.45 12.40 50.87
C LEU A 64 -7.65 10.95 51.32
N TYR A 65 -7.06 10.59 52.45
CA TYR A 65 -7.32 9.34 53.14
C TYR A 65 -8.37 9.56 54.22
N TYR A 66 -9.57 9.00 54.01
CA TYR A 66 -10.67 9.11 54.96
C TYR A 66 -10.56 8.04 56.05
N ARG A 67 -10.03 8.44 57.22
CA ARG A 67 -9.69 7.50 58.31
C ARG A 67 -10.84 6.58 58.74
N PRO A 68 -12.09 7.06 58.96
CA PRO A 68 -13.18 6.22 59.44
C PRO A 68 -13.57 5.06 58.51
N LYS A 69 -13.28 5.17 57.20
CA LYS A 69 -13.60 4.11 56.22
C LYS A 69 -12.38 3.46 55.56
N GLY A 70 -11.18 4.03 55.77
CA GLY A 70 -9.97 3.56 55.11
C GLY A 70 -10.00 3.72 53.59
N GLU A 71 -10.65 4.78 53.10
CA GLU A 71 -10.86 5.04 51.67
C GLU A 71 -9.97 6.19 51.18
N TYR A 72 -9.44 6.06 49.96
CA TYR A 72 -8.75 7.12 49.24
C TYR A 72 -9.71 7.80 48.28
N ILE A 73 -9.91 9.11 48.47
CA ILE A 73 -10.88 9.91 47.74
C ILE A 73 -10.27 11.22 47.26
N LEU A 74 -10.92 11.83 46.28
CA LEU A 74 -10.64 13.20 45.85
C LEU A 74 -11.39 14.21 46.74
N PRO A 75 -10.80 15.41 46.94
CA PRO A 75 -11.45 16.48 47.67
C PRO A 75 -12.72 16.97 46.95
N LYS A 76 -13.83 17.10 47.68
CA LYS A 76 -15.11 17.60 47.16
C LYS A 76 -16.06 17.99 48.30
N GLY A 77 -16.88 19.01 48.05
CA GLY A 77 -18.00 19.28 48.94
C GLY A 77 -19.12 20.06 48.31
N ARG A 78 -20.01 20.59 49.16
CA ARG A 78 -21.30 21.13 48.72
C ARG A 78 -21.13 22.58 48.31
N LYS A 79 -21.70 22.93 47.17
CA LYS A 79 -21.74 24.33 46.72
C LYS A 79 -22.64 25.15 47.65
N ASN A 80 -22.12 26.28 48.15
CA ASN A 80 -22.91 27.22 48.94
C ASN A 80 -23.89 28.04 48.09
N VAL A 81 -24.90 28.63 48.74
CA VAL A 81 -25.86 29.53 48.08
C VAL A 81 -25.11 30.80 47.63
N GLY A 82 -25.28 31.18 46.36
CA GLY A 82 -24.62 32.36 45.77
C GLY A 82 -23.16 32.13 45.32
N GLU A 83 -22.54 31.00 45.67
CA GLU A 83 -21.19 30.63 45.23
C GLU A 83 -21.18 30.14 43.77
N THR A 84 -20.05 30.17 43.05
CA THR A 84 -19.91 29.49 41.74
C THR A 84 -19.43 28.05 41.93
N LEU A 85 -19.49 27.21 40.88
CA LEU A 85 -19.02 25.81 40.99
C LEU A 85 -17.50 25.73 41.10
N GLU A 86 -16.80 26.65 40.43
CA GLU A 86 -15.34 26.81 40.44
C GLU A 86 -14.85 27.23 41.83
N ALA A 87 -15.49 28.26 42.40
CA ALA A 87 -15.17 28.76 43.73
C ALA A 87 -15.40 27.68 44.80
N ALA A 88 -16.50 26.92 44.67
CA ALA A 88 -16.76 25.77 45.53
C ALA A 88 -15.66 24.70 45.39
N ALA A 89 -15.22 24.36 44.17
CA ALA A 89 -14.18 23.35 43.96
C ALA A 89 -12.86 23.71 44.67
N VAL A 90 -12.44 24.97 44.53
CA VAL A 90 -11.22 25.50 45.16
C VAL A 90 -11.37 25.54 46.69
N ARG A 91 -12.46 26.13 47.20
CA ARG A 91 -12.71 26.23 48.64
C ARG A 91 -12.71 24.85 49.31
N GLU A 92 -13.49 23.90 48.78
CA GLU A 92 -13.61 22.56 49.36
C GLU A 92 -12.26 21.81 49.35
N THR A 93 -11.47 21.99 48.29
CA THR A 93 -10.11 21.42 48.22
C THR A 93 -9.21 22.01 49.29
N THR A 94 -9.27 23.31 49.52
CA THR A 94 -8.48 23.97 50.57
C THR A 94 -8.98 23.63 51.98
N GLU A 95 -10.29 23.55 52.20
CA GLU A 95 -10.88 23.17 53.49
C GLU A 95 -10.51 21.72 53.86
N GLU A 96 -10.74 20.76 52.96
CA GLU A 96 -10.51 19.34 53.24
C GLU A 96 -9.01 18.96 53.27
N SER A 97 -8.17 19.58 52.45
CA SER A 97 -6.73 19.25 52.37
C SER A 97 -5.81 20.17 53.18
N GLY A 98 -6.23 21.40 53.45
CA GLY A 98 -5.37 22.45 54.01
C GLY A 98 -4.37 23.07 53.01
N PHE A 99 -4.49 22.78 51.71
CA PHE A 99 -3.64 23.35 50.67
C PHE A 99 -4.41 24.33 49.78
N GLU A 100 -3.85 25.53 49.57
CA GLU A 100 -4.37 26.45 48.57
C GLU A 100 -4.13 25.88 47.16
N CYS A 101 -5.14 25.97 46.31
CA CYS A 101 -5.05 25.55 44.91
C CYS A 101 -5.71 26.57 44.00
N HIS A 102 -5.34 26.55 42.72
CA HIS A 102 -6.01 27.30 41.67
C HIS A 102 -6.39 26.38 40.53
N LEU A 103 -7.50 26.69 39.84
CA LEU A 103 -7.92 25.86 38.72
C LEU A 103 -6.88 25.91 37.60
N PHE A 104 -6.52 24.73 37.09
CA PHE A 104 -5.57 24.57 36.02
C PHE A 104 -6.27 24.75 34.66
N ARG A 105 -5.63 25.52 33.76
CA ARG A 105 -6.14 25.75 32.41
C ARG A 105 -5.69 24.62 31.48
N HIS A 106 -6.61 23.98 30.78
CA HIS A 106 -6.33 22.82 29.92
C HIS A 106 -7.07 22.87 28.57
N GLU A 107 -6.69 22.00 27.64
CA GLU A 107 -7.24 21.90 26.27
C GLU A 107 -8.20 20.70 26.06
N LEU A 108 -8.58 19.99 27.14
CA LEU A 108 -9.52 18.87 27.01
C LEU A 108 -10.81 19.28 26.28
N PRO A 109 -11.30 18.49 25.30
CA PRO A 109 -12.47 18.85 24.52
C PRO A 109 -13.71 19.17 25.38
N THR A 110 -14.31 20.34 25.16
CA THR A 110 -15.59 20.75 25.78
C THR A 110 -16.62 21.10 24.72
N LYS A 111 -17.91 21.01 25.08
CA LYS A 111 -19.04 21.42 24.24
C LYS A 111 -19.56 22.83 24.57
N ALA A 112 -18.82 23.61 25.36
CA ALA A 112 -19.14 25.01 25.63
C ALA A 112 -19.18 25.83 24.33
N GLN A 113 -20.08 26.82 24.25
CA GLN A 113 -20.19 27.71 23.09
C GLN A 113 -19.03 28.74 23.09
N GLU A 114 -18.47 29.00 21.90
CA GLU A 114 -17.51 30.08 21.62
C GLU A 114 -16.17 30.05 22.40
N LEU A 115 -15.37 28.99 22.23
CA LEU A 115 -13.96 29.03 22.62
C LEU A 115 -13.15 29.84 21.60
N ARG A 116 -12.74 31.06 21.98
CA ARG A 116 -11.70 31.82 21.25
C ARG A 116 -10.28 31.42 21.65
N ASP A 117 -10.13 30.83 22.83
CA ASP A 117 -8.88 30.34 23.41
C ASP A 117 -9.05 28.82 23.67
N PRO A 118 -8.16 27.95 23.16
CA PRO A 118 -8.24 26.52 23.42
C PRO A 118 -8.04 26.14 24.89
N TYR A 119 -7.44 27.02 25.71
CA TYR A 119 -7.22 26.77 27.14
C TYR A 119 -8.37 27.30 28.01
N HIS A 120 -9.02 26.42 28.75
CA HIS A 120 -10.13 26.76 29.64
C HIS A 120 -10.08 26.01 30.98
N THR A 121 -10.97 26.37 31.90
CA THR A 121 -11.12 25.73 33.22
C THR A 121 -12.48 25.04 33.38
N GLU A 122 -13.14 24.70 32.27
CA GLU A 122 -14.40 23.93 32.28
C GLU A 122 -14.24 22.59 33.03
N PRO A 123 -15.30 22.07 33.68
CA PRO A 123 -15.22 20.80 34.40
C PRO A 123 -14.92 19.64 33.45
N ILE A 124 -14.04 18.74 33.89
CA ILE A 124 -13.60 17.57 33.11
C ILE A 124 -14.57 16.38 33.23
N ALA A 125 -15.40 16.37 34.27
CA ALA A 125 -16.39 15.33 34.48
C ALA A 125 -17.56 15.81 35.36
N VAL A 126 -18.71 15.15 35.21
CA VAL A 126 -19.85 15.23 36.13
C VAL A 126 -20.15 13.84 36.64
N GLN A 127 -20.19 13.68 37.97
CA GLN A 127 -20.54 12.42 38.63
C GLN A 127 -21.88 12.58 39.35
N GLN A 128 -22.77 11.58 39.25
CA GLN A 128 -24.05 11.57 39.95
C GLN A 128 -24.11 10.41 40.94
N ARG A 129 -24.56 10.66 42.17
CA ARG A 129 -24.80 9.61 43.18
C ARG A 129 -26.15 9.83 43.85
N MET A 130 -26.88 8.75 44.14
CA MET A 130 -28.12 8.81 44.92
C MET A 130 -27.81 8.53 46.38
N ASN A 131 -28.23 9.40 47.30
CA ASN A 131 -28.01 9.23 48.74
C ASN A 131 -29.27 9.58 49.53
N HIS A 132 -29.86 8.61 50.23
CA HIS A 132 -31.09 8.77 51.02
C HIS A 132 -32.25 9.49 50.26
N GLY A 133 -32.39 9.22 48.96
CA GLY A 133 -33.44 9.82 48.12
C GLY A 133 -33.12 11.21 47.57
N VAL A 134 -31.94 11.77 47.86
CA VAL A 134 -31.45 13.03 47.29
C VAL A 134 -30.32 12.73 46.30
N ARG A 135 -30.39 13.33 45.11
CA ARG A 135 -29.36 13.20 44.07
C ARG A 135 -28.22 14.18 44.29
N LYS A 136 -27.01 13.68 44.48
CA LYS A 136 -25.78 14.49 44.51
C LYS A 136 -25.20 14.57 43.10
N ILE A 137 -25.01 15.78 42.58
CA ILE A 137 -24.37 16.06 41.29
C ILE A 137 -23.05 16.75 41.58
N ILE A 138 -21.93 16.15 41.16
CA ILE A 138 -20.58 16.59 41.48
C ILE A 138 -19.87 17.01 40.20
N PHE A 139 -19.37 18.25 40.16
CA PHE A 139 -18.55 18.78 39.06
C PHE A 139 -17.07 18.67 39.42
N TRP A 140 -16.28 18.11 38.51
CA TRP A 140 -14.86 17.83 38.74
C TRP A 140 -13.99 18.73 37.89
N TYR A 141 -13.01 19.37 38.51
CA TYR A 141 -12.05 20.26 37.86
C TYR A 141 -10.61 19.77 38.06
N ILE A 142 -9.68 20.30 37.28
CA ILE A 142 -8.23 20.13 37.54
C ILE A 142 -7.76 21.35 38.31
N SER A 143 -6.96 21.15 39.36
CA SER A 143 -6.32 22.26 40.08
C SER A 143 -4.82 22.03 40.23
N GLU A 144 -4.05 23.10 40.16
CA GLU A 144 -2.63 23.09 40.47
C GLU A 144 -2.44 23.45 41.96
N VAL A 145 -1.51 22.74 42.60
CA VAL A 145 -1.19 22.88 44.03
C VAL A 145 0.32 22.70 44.22
N ASP A 146 0.93 23.47 45.12
CA ASP A 146 2.35 23.33 45.46
C ASP A 146 2.53 22.39 46.67
N SER A 147 3.14 21.22 46.46
CA SER A 147 3.39 20.28 47.55
C SER A 147 4.45 20.76 48.56
N CYS A 148 5.20 21.82 48.26
CA CYS A 148 6.12 22.48 49.21
C CYS A 148 5.42 23.47 50.13
N SER A 149 4.21 23.92 49.76
CA SER A 149 3.52 24.97 50.49
C SER A 149 3.14 24.50 51.90
N GLN A 150 3.03 25.45 52.83
CA GLN A 150 2.69 25.12 54.20
C GLN A 150 1.22 24.69 54.29
N GLN A 151 0.97 23.44 54.71
CA GLN A 151 -0.38 22.97 55.00
C GLN A 151 -1.01 23.80 56.13
N MET A 152 -2.18 24.36 55.87
CA MET A 152 -2.96 25.13 56.83
C MET A 152 -3.55 24.20 57.89
N ALA A 153 -3.48 24.61 59.17
CA ALA A 153 -4.01 23.82 60.28
C ALA A 153 -5.48 24.17 60.56
N ASN A 154 -6.26 23.17 60.97
CA ASN A 154 -7.66 23.30 61.39
C ASN A 154 -8.60 23.88 60.32
N THR A 155 -8.40 23.50 59.06
CA THR A 155 -9.27 23.90 57.94
C THR A 155 -10.47 22.98 57.71
N GLN A 156 -10.38 21.73 58.17
CA GLN A 156 -11.43 20.71 58.08
C GLN A 156 -12.58 20.99 59.05
N GLU A 157 -13.81 20.62 58.66
CA GLU A 157 -14.96 20.68 59.58
C GLU A 157 -14.84 19.63 60.71
N GLU A 158 -15.53 19.83 61.84
CA GLU A 158 -15.43 18.92 63.02
C GLU A 158 -15.77 17.45 62.73
N HIS A 159 -16.47 17.17 61.62
CA HIS A 159 -16.89 15.84 61.20
C HIS A 159 -16.00 15.23 60.11
N GLU A 160 -14.99 15.97 59.64
CA GLU A 160 -14.05 15.56 58.61
C GLU A 160 -12.78 15.03 59.27
N GLU A 161 -12.39 13.83 58.86
CA GLU A 161 -11.24 13.12 59.40
C GLU A 161 -10.33 12.65 58.25
N PHE A 162 -9.82 13.62 57.49
CA PHE A 162 -8.97 13.36 56.32
C PHE A 162 -7.50 13.55 56.64
N ASP A 163 -6.67 12.60 56.19
CA ASP A 163 -5.23 12.78 56.07
C ASP A 163 -4.86 13.06 54.61
N VAL A 164 -3.87 13.91 54.37
CA VAL A 164 -3.37 14.18 53.01
C VAL A 164 -2.28 13.19 52.65
N GLU A 165 -2.39 12.56 51.48
CA GLU A 165 -1.34 11.72 50.90
C GLU A 165 -0.95 12.23 49.52
N TRP A 166 0.34 12.52 49.34
CA TRP A 166 0.92 12.84 48.04
C TRP A 166 1.33 11.56 47.32
N VAL A 167 0.72 11.30 46.18
CA VAL A 167 0.90 10.07 45.40
C VAL A 167 1.46 10.42 44.03
N ARG A 168 2.34 9.59 43.46
CA ARG A 168 2.83 9.84 42.11
C ARG A 168 1.68 9.78 41.10
N MET A 169 1.73 10.62 40.06
CA MET A 169 0.72 10.63 38.99
C MET A 169 0.40 9.22 38.45
N GLU A 170 1.41 8.40 38.23
CA GLU A 170 1.28 7.01 37.72
C GLU A 170 0.53 6.06 38.67
N ASP A 171 0.66 6.26 39.98
CA ASP A 171 0.07 5.40 41.00
C ASP A 171 -1.32 5.89 41.44
N ALA A 172 -1.60 7.18 41.28
CA ALA A 172 -2.80 7.85 41.81
C ALA A 172 -4.14 7.21 41.38
N PRO A 173 -4.34 6.81 40.10
CA PRO A 173 -5.56 6.10 39.70
C PRO A 173 -5.75 4.78 40.45
N SER A 174 -4.68 3.99 40.59
CA SER A 174 -4.75 2.68 41.24
C SER A 174 -5.02 2.78 42.74
N LYS A 175 -4.56 3.87 43.36
CA LYS A 175 -4.70 4.16 44.78
C LYS A 175 -6.12 4.60 45.16
N CYS A 176 -6.85 5.26 44.26
CA CYS A 176 -8.23 5.69 44.50
C CYS A 176 -9.18 4.50 44.77
N SER A 177 -10.01 4.60 45.81
CA SER A 177 -10.89 3.51 46.24
C SER A 177 -12.06 3.26 45.29
N PHE A 178 -12.60 4.31 44.64
CA PHE A 178 -13.75 4.21 43.75
C PHE A 178 -13.33 4.22 42.28
N VAL A 179 -13.87 3.30 41.48
CA VAL A 179 -13.56 3.14 40.04
C VAL A 179 -13.79 4.42 39.26
N ASP A 180 -14.87 5.15 39.55
CA ASP A 180 -15.17 6.40 38.84
C ASP A 180 -14.15 7.50 39.16
N ASP A 181 -13.67 7.56 40.40
CA ASP A 181 -12.65 8.53 40.82
C ASP A 181 -11.31 8.20 40.13
N ARG A 182 -10.99 6.91 39.89
CA ARG A 182 -9.82 6.50 39.06
C ARG A 182 -9.89 7.08 37.67
N LYS A 183 -11.05 6.95 37.00
CA LYS A 183 -11.27 7.48 35.65
C LYS A 183 -11.18 9.00 35.60
N ILE A 184 -11.65 9.68 36.65
CA ILE A 184 -11.55 11.14 36.77
C ILE A 184 -10.07 11.55 36.88
N VAL A 185 -9.28 10.85 37.70
CA VAL A 185 -7.84 11.10 37.82
C VAL A 185 -7.12 10.81 36.49
N GLU A 186 -7.36 9.66 35.87
CA GLU A 186 -6.80 9.32 34.54
C GLU A 186 -7.09 10.43 33.53
N LYS A 187 -8.34 10.92 33.49
CA LYS A 187 -8.73 11.99 32.57
C LYS A 187 -8.05 13.32 32.87
N ALA A 188 -7.82 13.64 34.13
CA ALA A 188 -7.06 14.83 34.53
C ALA A 188 -5.59 14.72 34.14
N LEU A 189 -4.99 13.53 34.26
CA LEU A 189 -3.59 13.29 33.91
C LEU A 189 -3.31 13.38 32.40
N GLU A 190 -4.29 13.09 31.54
CA GLU A 190 -4.20 13.34 30.10
C GLU A 190 -4.00 14.83 29.75
N ALA A 191 -4.40 15.73 30.64
CA ALA A 191 -4.47 17.17 30.39
C ALA A 191 -3.24 17.95 30.88
N VAL A 192 -2.40 17.34 31.71
CA VAL A 192 -1.25 18.00 32.33
C VAL A 192 0.06 17.47 31.74
N PRO A 193 1.08 18.33 31.56
CA PRO A 193 2.40 17.87 31.10
C PRO A 193 3.04 16.97 32.17
N HIS A 194 3.48 15.77 31.77
CA HIS A 194 4.23 14.90 32.66
C HIS A 194 5.64 15.46 32.90
N PRO A 195 6.10 15.59 34.16
CA PRO A 195 7.49 15.92 34.40
C PRO A 195 8.40 14.80 33.86
N PRO A 196 9.62 15.12 33.38
CA PRO A 196 10.54 14.12 32.89
C PRO A 196 10.98 13.22 34.05
N LEU A 197 10.35 12.05 34.17
CA LEU A 197 10.87 10.97 35.00
C LEU A 197 12.21 10.51 34.39
N PRO A 198 13.29 10.36 35.17
CA PRO A 198 14.46 9.63 34.73
C PRO A 198 14.03 8.17 34.56
N LEU A 199 13.67 7.81 33.34
CA LEU A 199 13.47 6.43 32.93
C LEU A 199 14.81 5.71 33.05
N SER A 200 14.95 4.82 34.04
CA SER A 200 16.00 3.81 34.01
C SER A 200 15.63 2.75 32.97
N LEU A 201 15.80 3.09 31.69
CA LEU A 201 15.69 2.11 30.63
C LEU A 201 16.76 1.02 30.85
N PRO A 202 16.43 -0.26 30.67
CA PRO A 202 17.35 -1.36 30.89
C PRO A 202 18.34 -1.50 29.72
N VAL A 203 19.02 -0.40 29.35
CA VAL A 203 19.96 -0.36 28.22
C VAL A 203 21.09 -1.39 28.39
N PRO A 204 21.71 -1.55 29.58
CA PRO A 204 22.70 -2.62 29.79
C PRO A 204 22.13 -4.02 29.56
N GLU A 205 20.94 -4.32 30.07
CA GLU A 205 20.31 -5.63 29.93
C GLU A 205 19.92 -5.90 28.46
N LEU A 206 19.37 -4.90 27.76
CA LEU A 206 19.05 -5.00 26.33
C LEU A 206 20.30 -5.19 25.49
N ARG A 207 21.39 -4.50 25.82
CA ARG A 207 22.69 -4.65 25.17
C ARG A 207 23.21 -6.07 25.34
N ASP A 208 23.21 -6.58 26.57
CA ASP A 208 23.80 -7.89 26.87
C ASP A 208 22.92 -9.04 26.30
N ALA A 209 21.61 -8.81 26.18
CA ALA A 209 20.68 -9.71 25.51
C ALA A 209 20.86 -9.73 23.97
N TYR A 210 21.02 -8.56 23.35
CA TYR A 210 21.10 -8.45 21.89
C TYR A 210 22.51 -8.69 21.32
N LEU A 211 23.55 -8.18 22.00
CA LEU A 211 24.94 -8.20 21.56
C LEU A 211 25.77 -9.11 22.45
N ASP A 212 26.33 -10.17 21.87
CA ASP A 212 27.26 -11.04 22.59
C ASP A 212 28.53 -10.28 22.99
N ALA A 213 28.85 -10.31 24.28
CA ALA A 213 29.97 -9.57 24.86
C ALA A 213 31.35 -10.18 24.51
N SER A 214 31.40 -11.41 24.01
CA SER A 214 32.65 -12.07 23.60
C SER A 214 33.20 -11.56 22.26
N VAL A 215 32.38 -10.84 21.48
CA VAL A 215 32.76 -10.33 20.16
C VAL A 215 33.09 -8.85 20.25
N ASP A 216 34.28 -8.48 19.77
CA ASP A 216 34.70 -7.09 19.68
C ASP A 216 34.01 -6.39 18.52
N ARG A 217 33.05 -5.52 18.86
CA ARG A 217 32.21 -4.73 17.94
C ARG A 217 33.04 -3.75 17.12
N GLN A 218 34.09 -3.19 17.72
CA GLN A 218 34.99 -2.25 17.06
C GLN A 218 35.91 -2.98 16.08
N ALA A 219 36.40 -4.17 16.46
CA ALA A 219 37.20 -5.01 15.56
C ALA A 219 36.40 -5.44 14.31
N LEU A 220 35.09 -5.61 14.43
CA LEU A 220 34.18 -5.84 13.29
C LEU A 220 33.93 -4.59 12.43
N GLY A 221 34.37 -3.41 12.87
CA GLY A 221 34.27 -2.15 12.12
C GLY A 221 33.00 -1.34 12.36
N PHE A 222 32.21 -1.64 13.41
CA PHE A 222 31.06 -0.81 13.78
C PHE A 222 31.52 0.48 14.47
N LEU A 223 30.97 1.61 14.02
CA LEU A 223 31.04 2.90 14.71
C LEU A 223 29.96 3.01 15.78
N SER A 224 28.77 2.50 15.49
CA SER A 224 27.67 2.38 16.44
C SER A 224 26.78 1.19 16.14
N ILE A 225 26.10 0.70 17.17
CA ILE A 225 25.01 -0.27 17.08
C ILE A 225 23.89 0.21 17.99
N SER A 226 22.70 0.32 17.42
CA SER A 226 21.47 0.71 18.09
C SER A 226 20.41 -0.37 17.94
N LEU A 227 19.42 -0.38 18.83
CA LEU A 227 18.30 -1.31 18.82
C LEU A 227 16.99 -0.53 18.79
N GLY A 228 16.07 -0.90 17.89
CA GLY A 228 14.76 -0.28 17.76
C GLY A 228 13.65 -1.31 17.63
N GLY A 229 12.64 -1.01 16.81
CA GLY A 229 11.55 -1.94 16.51
C GLY A 229 10.52 -2.06 17.64
N SER A 230 9.74 -3.14 17.60
CA SER A 230 8.62 -3.38 18.53
C SER A 230 9.07 -3.44 20.00
N ILE A 231 10.20 -4.09 20.28
CA ILE A 231 10.74 -4.25 21.64
C ILE A 231 10.96 -2.90 22.30
N VAL A 232 11.63 -1.99 21.60
CA VAL A 232 11.92 -0.67 22.14
C VAL A 232 10.67 0.19 22.25
N LYS A 233 9.76 0.09 21.27
CA LYS A 233 8.46 0.80 21.30
C LYS A 233 7.55 0.34 22.46
N GLN A 234 7.71 -0.88 22.96
CA GLN A 234 6.89 -1.45 24.04
C GLN A 234 7.48 -1.30 25.45
N LEU A 235 8.64 -0.65 25.63
CA LEU A 235 9.26 -0.49 26.95
C LEU A 235 8.40 0.39 27.88
N THR A 236 7.83 -0.18 28.93
CA THR A 236 6.97 0.55 29.89
C THR A 236 7.69 1.00 31.16
N GLY A 237 8.95 0.62 31.39
CA GLY A 237 9.72 1.06 32.57
C GLY A 237 9.25 0.51 33.93
N THR A 238 8.19 -0.31 33.98
CA THR A 238 7.67 -0.91 35.22
C THR A 238 7.90 -2.43 35.21
N ALA A 239 8.69 -2.95 36.17
CA ALA A 239 9.11 -4.35 36.33
C ALA A 239 10.13 -4.85 35.27
N PRO A 240 10.96 -5.89 35.56
CA PRO A 240 11.94 -6.37 34.59
C PRO A 240 11.20 -6.80 33.32
N TYR A 241 11.50 -6.12 32.21
CA TYR A 241 10.96 -6.45 30.90
C TYR A 241 11.23 -7.94 30.65
N LYS A 242 10.17 -8.76 30.64
CA LYS A 242 10.28 -10.17 30.29
C LYS A 242 10.46 -10.24 28.78
N ILE A 243 11.67 -10.57 28.36
CA ILE A 243 11.94 -10.97 26.98
C ILE A 243 11.11 -12.23 26.72
N GLU A 244 10.03 -12.10 25.96
CA GLU A 244 9.24 -13.25 25.52
C GLU A 244 10.02 -14.04 24.47
N ASN A 245 9.90 -15.37 24.51
CA ASN A 245 10.44 -16.25 23.47
C ASN A 245 9.79 -15.89 22.12
N GLU A 246 10.55 -16.02 21.02
CA GLU A 246 10.08 -15.74 19.64
C GLU A 246 9.85 -14.25 19.33
N THR A 247 10.51 -13.34 20.05
CA THR A 247 10.44 -11.89 19.77
C THR A 247 11.33 -11.47 18.59
N ASP A 248 10.87 -10.50 17.80
CA ASP A 248 11.61 -9.87 16.71
C ASP A 248 12.48 -8.72 17.24
N TRP A 249 13.79 -8.77 16.98
CA TRP A 249 14.75 -7.72 17.37
C TRP A 249 15.34 -7.05 16.14
N ASP A 250 15.14 -5.74 16.04
CA ASP A 250 15.58 -4.92 14.89
C ASP A 250 16.67 -3.93 15.29
N GLY A 251 17.90 -4.23 14.91
CA GLY A 251 19.06 -3.38 15.13
C GLY A 251 19.38 -2.45 13.95
N PHE A 252 20.16 -1.42 14.25
CA PHE A 252 20.73 -0.49 13.28
C PHE A 252 22.22 -0.30 13.56
N GLY A 253 23.08 -0.62 12.61
CA GLY A 253 24.52 -0.46 12.71
C GLY A 253 25.05 0.61 11.76
N ILE A 254 26.08 1.34 12.18
CA ILE A 254 26.81 2.28 11.32
C ILE A 254 28.26 1.81 11.17
N MET A 255 28.79 1.83 9.94
CA MET A 255 30.20 1.56 9.62
C MET A 255 30.77 2.71 8.79
N GLU A 256 32.09 2.82 8.65
CA GLU A 256 32.71 3.94 7.92
C GLU A 256 32.29 3.99 6.44
N THR A 257 32.38 2.85 5.72
CA THR A 257 32.19 2.77 4.26
C THR A 257 31.39 1.54 3.84
N LYS A 258 30.82 1.55 2.63
CA LYS A 258 30.14 0.38 2.02
C LYS A 258 31.10 -0.80 1.87
N ASP A 259 32.36 -0.55 1.58
CA ASP A 259 33.41 -1.58 1.52
C ASP A 259 33.59 -2.31 2.85
N SER A 260 33.46 -1.60 3.98
CA SER A 260 33.51 -2.22 5.31
C SER A 260 32.31 -3.15 5.54
N ILE A 261 31.13 -2.80 5.02
CA ILE A 261 29.95 -3.68 5.06
C ILE A 261 30.18 -4.93 4.21
N VAL A 262 30.71 -4.78 2.99
CA VAL A 262 31.05 -5.92 2.11
C VAL A 262 32.06 -6.85 2.78
N ARG A 263 33.12 -6.30 3.40
CA ARG A 263 34.12 -7.06 4.16
C ARG A 263 33.53 -7.76 5.37
N LEU A 264 32.65 -7.12 6.13
CA LEU A 264 31.96 -7.74 7.26
C LEU A 264 31.24 -9.03 6.83
N ILE A 265 30.51 -8.98 5.71
CA ILE A 265 29.73 -10.14 5.23
C ILE A 265 30.59 -11.20 4.53
N ARG A 266 31.69 -10.79 3.89
CA ARG A 266 32.60 -11.72 3.21
C ARG A 266 33.54 -12.43 4.17
N ASP A 267 34.13 -11.68 5.10
CA ASP A 267 35.29 -12.11 5.88
C ASP A 267 34.96 -12.36 7.37
N PHE A 268 33.92 -11.71 7.92
CA PHE A 268 33.58 -11.75 9.35
C PHE A 268 32.13 -12.18 9.64
N ARG A 269 31.54 -12.96 8.74
CA ARG A 269 30.13 -13.37 8.80
C ARG A 269 29.82 -14.21 10.04
N ALA A 270 30.74 -15.11 10.42
CA ALA A 270 30.56 -15.98 11.58
C ALA A 270 30.58 -15.20 12.90
N GLU A 271 31.44 -14.20 12.97
CA GLU A 271 31.55 -13.28 14.10
C GLU A 271 30.33 -12.36 14.18
N LEU A 272 29.78 -11.90 13.04
CA LEU A 272 28.51 -11.17 13.01
C LEU A 272 27.35 -12.03 13.51
N CYS A 273 27.27 -13.30 13.08
CA CYS A 273 26.29 -14.26 13.62
C CYS A 273 26.46 -14.42 15.13
N THR A 274 27.69 -14.58 15.61
CA THR A 274 27.99 -14.71 17.05
C THR A 274 27.58 -13.45 17.82
N LEU A 275 27.94 -12.26 17.32
CA LEU A 275 27.58 -10.97 17.91
C LEU A 275 26.07 -10.84 18.08
N LEU A 276 25.28 -11.23 17.08
CA LEU A 276 23.82 -11.14 17.10
C LEU A 276 23.15 -12.39 17.69
N ARG A 277 23.93 -13.37 18.16
CA ARG A 277 23.48 -14.67 18.68
C ARG A 277 22.65 -15.49 17.67
N ILE A 278 22.90 -15.31 16.37
CA ILE A 278 22.23 -16.03 15.27
C ILE A 278 22.86 -17.41 15.12
N GLU A 279 22.04 -18.46 15.25
CA GLU A 279 22.46 -19.84 14.96
C GLU A 279 22.06 -20.28 13.55
N LYS A 280 20.92 -19.78 13.06
CA LYS A 280 20.40 -20.08 11.73
C LYS A 280 20.17 -18.79 10.96
N GLU A 281 20.95 -18.58 9.91
CA GLU A 281 20.80 -17.40 9.04
C GLU A 281 19.51 -17.47 8.21
N GLU A 282 18.90 -16.31 7.94
CA GLU A 282 17.76 -16.19 7.02
C GLU A 282 18.16 -16.52 5.57
N SER A 283 19.41 -16.22 5.20
CA SER A 283 19.94 -16.48 3.85
C SER A 283 21.41 -16.92 3.90
N PRO A 284 21.71 -18.20 4.22
CA PRO A 284 23.09 -18.66 4.45
C PRO A 284 24.00 -18.60 3.20
N PHE A 285 23.42 -18.57 2.00
CA PHE A 285 24.17 -18.58 0.75
C PHE A 285 24.35 -17.19 0.12
N MET A 286 23.74 -16.15 0.70
CA MET A 286 23.79 -14.80 0.14
C MET A 286 25.21 -14.28 -0.01
N LYS A 287 25.42 -13.51 -1.08
CA LYS A 287 26.65 -12.77 -1.35
C LYS A 287 26.31 -11.33 -1.71
N VAL A 288 27.02 -10.38 -1.11
CA VAL A 288 26.86 -8.96 -1.45
C VAL A 288 27.42 -8.73 -2.86
N PRO A 289 26.69 -8.06 -3.76
CA PRO A 289 27.21 -7.72 -5.09
C PRO A 289 28.47 -6.84 -4.98
N GLU A 290 29.54 -7.25 -5.68
CA GLU A 290 30.79 -6.49 -5.78
C GLU A 290 30.86 -5.67 -7.08
N ASP A 291 29.88 -5.77 -7.97
CA ASP A 291 29.90 -5.01 -9.22
C ASP A 291 29.62 -3.51 -8.96
N PRO A 292 30.40 -2.57 -9.56
CA PRO A 292 30.28 -1.15 -9.25
C PRO A 292 28.92 -0.52 -9.57
N MET A 293 28.16 -1.10 -10.51
CA MET A 293 26.85 -0.55 -10.89
C MET A 293 25.78 -0.89 -9.84
N THR A 294 25.77 -2.11 -9.33
CA THR A 294 24.88 -2.52 -8.25
C THR A 294 25.27 -1.87 -6.92
N GLN A 295 26.57 -1.72 -6.63
CA GLN A 295 27.03 -1.04 -5.41
C GLN A 295 26.58 0.42 -5.31
N LYS A 296 26.37 1.11 -6.44
CA LYS A 296 25.81 2.47 -6.46
C LYS A 296 24.32 2.53 -6.15
N LYS A 297 23.60 1.41 -6.21
CA LYS A 297 22.14 1.35 -6.10
C LYS A 297 21.64 1.03 -4.68
N TRP A 298 22.52 0.68 -3.75
CA TRP A 298 22.12 0.40 -2.36
C TRP A 298 23.00 1.12 -1.36
N ASP A 299 22.41 1.54 -0.25
CA ASP A 299 23.03 2.34 0.82
C ASP A 299 23.02 1.60 2.15
N ILE A 300 21.98 0.79 2.36
CA ILE A 300 21.74 0.05 3.60
C ILE A 300 21.72 -1.44 3.27
N PHE A 301 22.37 -2.24 4.11
CA PHE A 301 22.36 -3.68 3.99
C PHE A 301 21.62 -4.32 5.17
N ARG A 302 20.67 -5.24 4.90
CA ARG A 302 19.96 -5.99 5.94
C ARG A 302 20.52 -7.38 6.10
N PHE A 303 20.96 -7.70 7.32
CA PHE A 303 21.33 -9.04 7.76
C PHE A 303 20.32 -9.58 8.77
N SER A 304 20.01 -10.87 8.73
CA SER A 304 19.12 -11.47 9.73
C SER A 304 19.21 -12.98 9.84
N GLY A 305 18.76 -13.50 10.97
CA GLY A 305 18.60 -14.92 11.25
C GLY A 305 17.81 -15.16 12.53
N TRP A 306 17.90 -16.38 13.05
CA TRP A 306 17.20 -16.82 14.25
C TRP A 306 18.19 -17.35 15.28
N THR A 307 17.88 -17.09 16.55
CA THR A 307 18.57 -17.68 17.71
C THR A 307 18.09 -19.12 17.97
N ALA A 308 18.76 -19.84 18.87
CA ALA A 308 18.37 -21.20 19.30
C ALA A 308 16.93 -21.30 19.81
N GLU A 309 16.48 -20.24 20.50
CA GLU A 309 15.16 -20.11 21.12
C GLU A 309 14.06 -19.65 20.13
N GLY A 310 14.40 -19.48 18.85
CA GLY A 310 13.45 -19.09 17.80
C GLY A 310 13.25 -17.59 17.62
N SER A 311 13.87 -16.76 18.45
CA SER A 311 13.78 -15.30 18.35
C SER A 311 14.49 -14.79 17.09
N LYS A 312 13.86 -13.86 16.35
CA LYS A 312 14.45 -13.28 15.14
C LYS A 312 15.42 -12.16 15.50
N ARG A 313 16.56 -12.13 14.82
CA ARG A 313 17.59 -11.09 14.96
C ARG A 313 17.81 -10.48 13.58
N THR A 314 17.56 -9.18 13.45
CA THR A 314 17.79 -8.40 12.24
C THR A 314 18.69 -7.23 12.58
N ILE A 315 19.63 -6.88 11.69
CA ILE A 315 20.35 -5.60 11.73
C ILE A 315 20.34 -4.96 10.34
N LYS A 316 20.06 -3.65 10.28
CA LYS A 316 20.28 -2.82 9.10
C LYS A 316 21.60 -2.06 9.28
N ILE A 317 22.52 -2.18 8.33
CA ILE A 317 23.85 -1.59 8.41
C ILE A 317 23.98 -0.50 7.35
N TRP A 318 24.29 0.72 7.76
CA TRP A 318 24.43 1.90 6.89
C TRP A 318 25.85 2.46 6.97
N SER A 319 26.44 2.86 5.84
CA SER A 319 27.75 3.51 5.86
C SER A 319 27.64 5.00 6.18
N LYS A 320 28.57 5.50 7.00
CA LYS A 320 28.70 6.92 7.37
C LYS A 320 28.86 7.80 6.13
N GLU A 321 29.65 7.39 5.14
CA GLU A 321 29.77 8.11 3.86
C GLU A 321 28.41 8.31 3.16
N SER A 322 27.52 7.31 3.21
CA SER A 322 26.20 7.41 2.58
C SER A 322 25.26 8.30 3.38
N ILE A 323 25.35 8.24 4.71
CA ILE A 323 24.62 9.14 5.62
C ILE A 323 25.03 10.60 5.35
N GLU A 324 26.33 10.88 5.23
CA GLU A 324 26.84 12.23 4.96
C GLU A 324 26.36 12.76 3.60
N LEU A 325 26.36 11.92 2.56
CA LEU A 325 25.78 12.27 1.25
C LEU A 325 24.29 12.62 1.36
N VAL A 326 23.52 11.80 2.07
CA VAL A 326 22.09 12.03 2.30
C VAL A 326 21.85 13.31 3.08
N LEU A 327 22.61 13.56 4.15
CA LEU A 327 22.51 14.77 4.96
C LEU A 327 22.93 16.04 4.21
N SER A 328 23.80 15.93 3.20
CA SER A 328 24.20 17.06 2.36
C SER A 328 23.13 17.50 1.35
N SER A 329 22.12 16.65 1.09
CA SER A 329 21.02 16.95 0.17
C SER A 329 19.96 17.84 0.83
N LEU A 330 19.51 18.87 0.11
CA LEU A 330 18.40 19.74 0.53
C LEU A 330 17.01 19.14 0.24
N THR A 331 16.96 18.01 -0.48
CA THR A 331 15.71 17.29 -0.80
C THR A 331 15.70 15.92 -0.14
N SER A 332 14.51 15.32 -0.06
CA SER A 332 14.38 13.88 0.21
C SER A 332 15.31 13.08 -0.71
N SER A 333 15.95 12.06 -0.15
CA SER A 333 16.95 11.24 -0.80
C SER A 333 16.46 9.79 -0.86
N PRO A 334 16.44 9.16 -2.06
CA PRO A 334 16.16 7.74 -2.18
C PRO A 334 17.29 6.94 -1.51
N LEU A 335 16.92 5.85 -0.84
CA LEU A 335 17.82 4.92 -0.17
C LEU A 335 17.57 3.51 -0.68
N GLY A 336 18.59 2.87 -1.23
CA GLY A 336 18.47 1.47 -1.61
C GLY A 336 18.75 0.55 -0.42
N LEU A 337 17.76 -0.24 0.01
CA LEU A 337 17.94 -1.27 1.04
C LEU A 337 18.21 -2.63 0.39
N LEU A 338 19.45 -3.10 0.45
CA LEU A 338 19.85 -4.43 -0.02
C LEU A 338 19.41 -5.50 0.99
N SER A 339 18.47 -6.36 0.59
CA SER A 339 17.90 -7.39 1.47
C SER A 339 17.52 -8.69 0.75
N HIS A 340 17.56 -9.79 1.49
CA HIS A 340 16.96 -11.07 1.07
C HIS A 340 15.43 -11.04 1.15
N LYS A 341 14.87 -10.37 2.17
CA LYS A 341 13.42 -10.28 2.36
C LYS A 341 12.86 -9.25 1.40
N VAL A 342 12.11 -9.69 0.40
CA VAL A 342 11.48 -8.79 -0.57
C VAL A 342 10.20 -8.18 0.03
N ARG A 343 10.16 -6.85 0.13
CA ARG A 343 8.98 -6.07 0.46
C ARG A 343 8.68 -5.14 -0.71
N ARG A 344 7.42 -4.96 -1.07
CA ARG A 344 6.99 -4.16 -2.25
C ARG A 344 6.12 -2.97 -1.89
N PHE A 345 5.91 -2.76 -0.60
CA PHE A 345 5.20 -1.61 -0.09
C PHE A 345 5.56 -1.33 1.36
N THR A 346 5.39 -0.07 1.74
CA THR A 346 5.62 0.46 3.08
C THR A 346 4.39 1.22 3.53
N GLU A 347 3.91 0.93 4.73
CA GLU A 347 2.87 1.73 5.37
C GLU A 347 3.50 2.97 6.02
N CYS A 348 2.94 4.14 5.75
CA CYS A 348 3.21 5.37 6.49
C CYS A 348 1.89 5.92 7.01
N SER A 349 1.89 6.54 8.18
CA SER A 349 0.68 7.14 8.75
C SER A 349 0.82 8.64 8.78
N ASP A 350 -0.19 9.31 8.26
CA ASP A 350 -0.33 10.75 8.35
C ASP A 350 -1.36 11.09 9.45
N PRO A 351 -1.07 12.01 10.39
CA PRO A 351 -2.03 12.38 11.42
C PRO A 351 -3.30 13.03 10.88
N GLU A 352 -3.22 13.76 9.76
CA GLU A 352 -4.33 14.48 9.13
C GLU A 352 -5.03 13.62 8.09
N TYR A 353 -4.24 12.94 7.26
CA TYR A 353 -4.76 12.17 6.13
C TYR A 353 -4.82 10.66 6.40
N GLY A 354 -4.44 10.18 7.58
CA GLY A 354 -4.46 8.78 7.99
C GLY A 354 -3.43 7.87 7.29
N PRO A 355 -3.56 6.53 7.41
CA PRO A 355 -2.63 5.57 6.82
C PRO A 355 -2.56 5.64 5.30
N ARG A 356 -1.34 5.56 4.76
CA ARG A 356 -1.00 5.56 3.33
C ARG A 356 -0.08 4.39 3.01
N LEU A 357 -0.10 3.95 1.76
CA LEU A 357 0.76 2.88 1.28
C LEU A 357 1.70 3.40 0.19
N HIS A 358 2.99 3.33 0.44
CA HIS A 358 4.03 3.60 -0.54
C HIS A 358 4.41 2.31 -1.25
N ILE A 359 4.09 2.20 -2.54
CA ILE A 359 4.23 1.00 -3.38
C ILE A 359 5.43 1.19 -4.31
N TYR A 360 6.25 0.14 -4.47
CA TYR A 360 7.44 0.15 -5.32
C TYR A 360 7.78 -1.25 -5.81
N GLN A 361 8.62 -1.32 -6.86
CA GLN A 361 9.09 -2.58 -7.44
C GLN A 361 10.56 -2.84 -7.06
N PRO A 362 10.87 -3.85 -6.24
CA PRO A 362 12.25 -4.15 -5.87
C PRO A 362 13.10 -4.58 -7.06
N ILE A 363 14.35 -4.12 -7.08
CA ILE A 363 15.32 -4.47 -8.13
C ILE A 363 16.05 -5.75 -7.70
N ARG A 364 16.07 -6.76 -8.56
CA ARG A 364 16.86 -7.97 -8.28
C ARG A 364 18.36 -7.66 -8.46
N ALA A 365 19.13 -7.72 -7.37
CA ALA A 365 20.58 -7.53 -7.40
C ALA A 365 21.31 -8.82 -7.80
N ASN A 366 20.90 -9.96 -7.24
CA ASN A 366 21.37 -11.28 -7.62
C ASN A 366 20.33 -12.36 -7.27
N GLU A 367 20.74 -13.63 -7.17
CA GLU A 367 19.79 -14.71 -6.87
C GLU A 367 19.15 -14.61 -5.49
N ASP A 368 19.91 -14.11 -4.50
CA ASP A 368 19.51 -14.08 -3.09
C ASP A 368 19.06 -12.69 -2.63
N LEU A 369 19.47 -11.62 -3.29
CA LEU A 369 19.31 -10.24 -2.82
C LEU A 369 18.57 -9.34 -3.79
N HIS A 370 17.79 -8.45 -3.21
CA HIS A 370 17.00 -7.42 -3.86
C HIS A 370 17.31 -6.07 -3.25
N ILE A 371 17.25 -5.02 -4.05
CA ILE A 371 17.30 -3.63 -3.62
C ILE A 371 15.86 -3.15 -3.50
N ILE A 372 15.50 -2.74 -2.30
CA ILE A 372 14.18 -2.26 -1.90
C ILE A 372 14.26 -0.74 -1.86
N ASP A 373 13.29 -0.06 -2.48
CA ASP A 373 13.17 1.39 -2.39
C ASP A 373 12.73 1.79 -0.98
N ASP A 374 13.62 2.50 -0.30
CA ASP A 374 13.36 3.22 0.94
C ASP A 374 13.75 4.70 0.73
N PHE A 375 13.47 5.53 1.71
CA PHE A 375 13.81 6.96 1.67
C PHE A 375 14.31 7.39 3.04
N ASP A 376 15.06 8.48 3.09
CA ASP A 376 15.28 9.12 4.38
C ASP A 376 13.96 9.68 4.92
N PHE A 377 13.25 10.44 4.08
CA PHE A 377 11.95 11.00 4.36
C PHE A 377 11.02 10.87 3.16
N LEU A 378 9.87 10.24 3.37
CA LEU A 378 8.78 10.11 2.40
C LEU A 378 7.96 11.39 2.36
N GLN A 379 7.75 11.91 1.16
CA GLN A 379 7.00 13.14 0.92
C GLN A 379 5.62 12.82 0.34
N GLY A 380 4.56 13.16 1.07
CA GLY A 380 3.18 12.99 0.62
C GLY A 380 2.76 14.07 -0.37
N THR A 381 2.18 13.70 -1.51
CA THR A 381 1.58 14.64 -2.47
C THR A 381 0.06 14.60 -2.36
N ALA A 382 -0.54 15.62 -1.73
CA ALA A 382 -1.98 15.80 -1.80
C ALA A 382 -2.31 16.50 -3.13
N LEU A 383 -2.69 15.73 -4.15
CA LEU A 383 -3.37 16.28 -5.34
C LEU A 383 -4.85 16.46 -4.98
N GLU A 384 -5.34 17.70 -4.88
CA GLU A 384 -6.79 17.94 -4.82
C GLU A 384 -7.43 17.58 -6.18
N PRO A 385 -8.46 16.71 -6.24
CA PRO A 385 -9.04 16.29 -7.52
C PRO A 385 -9.97 17.30 -8.22
N SER A 386 -10.04 18.60 -7.86
CA SER A 386 -11.13 19.43 -8.40
C SER A 386 -10.97 20.96 -8.46
N SER A 387 -9.78 21.54 -8.31
CA SER A 387 -9.62 22.99 -8.55
C SER A 387 -8.59 23.25 -9.64
N SER A 388 -9.01 24.04 -10.64
CA SER A 388 -8.20 24.55 -11.75
C SER A 388 -7.12 25.57 -11.31
N SER A 389 -6.62 25.45 -10.08
CA SER A 389 -5.56 26.26 -9.51
C SER A 389 -4.49 25.35 -8.91
N GLU A 390 -3.32 25.34 -9.54
CA GLU A 390 -2.09 24.66 -9.11
C GLU A 390 -1.54 25.20 -7.79
N THR A 391 -2.23 24.97 -6.67
CA THR A 391 -1.68 25.25 -5.34
C THR A 391 -1.64 23.96 -4.52
N ALA A 392 -0.51 23.26 -4.63
CA ALA A 392 -0.17 22.12 -3.77
C ALA A 392 -0.17 22.56 -2.30
N ILE A 393 -0.99 21.92 -1.48
CA ILE A 393 -1.12 22.12 -0.02
C ILE A 393 0.02 21.32 0.68
N PRO A 394 0.52 21.71 1.88
CA PRO A 394 1.82 21.30 2.40
C PRO A 394 2.05 19.79 2.45
N LEU A 395 3.26 19.39 2.05
CA LEU A 395 3.68 18.00 1.93
C LEU A 395 3.90 17.43 3.33
N SER A 396 3.13 16.44 3.74
CA SER A 396 3.45 15.69 4.95
C SER A 396 4.72 14.88 4.74
N ILE A 397 5.61 14.91 5.73
CA ILE A 397 6.94 14.34 5.62
C ILE A 397 7.12 13.32 6.72
N SER A 398 7.08 12.05 6.36
CA SER A 398 7.26 10.93 7.27
C SER A 398 8.66 10.34 7.11
N PRO A 399 9.34 9.90 8.18
CA PRO A 399 10.56 9.11 8.03
C PRO A 399 10.32 7.85 7.19
N GLY A 400 11.24 7.50 6.29
CA GLY A 400 11.22 6.17 5.66
C GLY A 400 11.54 5.07 6.68
N ILE A 401 11.40 3.79 6.33
CA ILE A 401 11.44 2.69 7.33
C ILE A 401 12.79 2.65 8.04
N SER A 402 13.88 2.77 7.27
CA SER A 402 15.22 2.71 7.84
C SER A 402 15.53 3.93 8.69
N CYS A 403 15.06 5.12 8.29
CA CYS A 403 15.21 6.34 9.07
C CYS A 403 14.34 6.31 10.35
N ASP A 404 13.09 5.84 10.28
CA ASP A 404 12.21 5.61 11.44
C ASP A 404 12.88 4.70 12.47
N LEU A 405 13.39 3.54 12.02
CA LEU A 405 14.07 2.59 12.88
C LEU A 405 15.27 3.22 13.56
N PHE A 406 16.09 3.97 12.82
CA PHE A 406 17.27 4.63 13.36
C PHE A 406 16.90 5.74 14.36
N LEU A 407 16.03 6.67 13.99
CA LEU A 407 15.62 7.80 14.84
C LEU A 407 14.98 7.31 16.15
N THR A 408 14.16 6.27 16.09
CA THR A 408 13.47 5.70 17.27
C THR A 408 14.30 4.68 18.07
N SER A 409 15.53 4.37 17.66
CA SER A 409 16.37 3.35 18.33
C SER A 409 17.08 3.82 19.61
N LEU A 410 17.50 2.88 20.45
CA LEU A 410 18.39 3.07 21.59
C LEU A 410 19.83 2.71 21.20
N CYS A 411 20.80 3.59 21.49
CA CYS A 411 22.22 3.29 21.29
C CYS A 411 22.66 2.22 22.30
N LEU A 412 23.17 1.07 21.81
CA LEU A 412 23.71 -0.01 22.63
C LEU A 412 25.23 -0.01 22.66
N PHE A 413 25.85 0.54 21.62
CA PHE A 413 27.29 0.65 21.45
C PHE A 413 27.60 1.85 20.56
N GLU A 414 28.60 2.64 20.92
CA GLU A 414 29.22 3.63 20.06
C GLU A 414 30.70 3.74 20.39
N HIS A 415 31.52 3.90 19.37
CA HIS A 415 32.97 4.05 19.51
C HIS A 415 33.34 5.46 19.98
N GLU A 416 32.72 6.48 19.38
CA GLU A 416 32.86 7.88 19.78
C GLU A 416 31.62 8.32 20.58
N PRO A 417 31.80 8.90 21.78
CA PRO A 417 30.68 9.39 22.57
C PRO A 417 29.81 10.36 21.79
N SER A 418 28.50 10.21 21.89
CA SER A 418 27.49 11.07 21.24
C SER A 418 27.45 11.03 19.72
N PHE A 419 28.23 10.17 19.06
CA PHE A 419 28.20 10.03 17.59
C PHE A 419 26.77 9.74 17.09
N THR A 420 26.09 8.79 17.73
CA THR A 420 24.73 8.40 17.34
C THR A 420 23.74 9.56 17.50
N ALA A 421 23.85 10.31 18.60
CA ALA A 421 22.99 11.45 18.89
C ALA A 421 23.20 12.59 17.87
N GLN A 422 24.44 12.88 17.48
CA GLN A 422 24.75 13.90 16.48
C GLN A 422 24.19 13.55 15.09
N VAL A 423 24.29 12.29 14.67
CA VAL A 423 23.70 11.84 13.40
C VAL A 423 22.18 11.98 13.42
N LYS A 424 21.52 11.55 14.51
CA LYS A 424 20.07 11.73 14.68
C LYS A 424 19.67 13.21 14.64
N ALA A 425 20.40 14.09 15.34
CA ALA A 425 20.14 15.52 15.35
C ALA A 425 20.21 16.12 13.93
N ASN A 426 21.21 15.74 13.13
CA ASN A 426 21.33 16.21 11.75
C ASN A 426 20.19 15.70 10.85
N MET A 427 19.75 14.45 11.02
CA MET A 427 18.58 13.92 10.29
C MET A 427 17.30 14.65 10.67
N LEU A 428 17.08 14.93 11.95
CA LEU A 428 15.91 15.68 12.44
C LEU A 428 15.89 17.12 11.91
N ARG A 429 17.05 17.77 11.82
CA ARG A 429 17.17 19.10 11.17
C ARG A 429 16.84 19.04 9.69
N LYS A 430 17.29 18.00 8.97
CA LYS A 430 16.89 17.80 7.57
C LYS A 430 15.38 17.65 7.46
N TRP A 431 14.74 16.86 8.32
CA TRP A 431 13.28 16.76 8.38
C TRP A 431 12.61 18.12 8.64
N GLN A 432 13.13 18.92 9.56
CA GLN A 432 12.63 20.25 9.87
C GLN A 432 12.66 21.17 8.64
N LEU A 433 13.78 21.17 7.91
CA LEU A 433 13.95 21.93 6.68
C LEU A 433 12.96 21.49 5.59
N LEU A 434 12.80 20.18 5.41
CA LEU A 434 11.90 19.62 4.39
C LEU A 434 10.43 19.93 4.73
N SER A 435 10.04 19.74 5.99
CA SER A 435 8.64 19.87 6.44
C SER A 435 8.21 21.33 6.62
N GLY A 436 9.17 22.25 6.77
CA GLY A 436 8.89 23.62 7.18
C GLY A 436 8.38 23.74 8.61
N SER A 437 8.48 22.69 9.43
CA SER A 437 8.03 22.69 10.82
C SER A 437 8.88 23.65 11.66
N PRO A 438 8.27 24.51 12.51
CA PRO A 438 9.03 25.38 13.40
C PRO A 438 9.74 24.62 14.53
N GLU A 439 9.28 23.41 14.87
CA GLU A 439 9.78 22.61 15.99
C GLU A 439 10.15 21.19 15.55
N LEU A 440 11.25 20.65 16.10
CA LEU A 440 11.67 19.26 15.84
C LEU A 440 10.70 18.22 16.40
N LEU A 441 10.03 18.52 17.52
CA LEU A 441 9.04 17.62 18.12
C LEU A 441 7.84 17.34 17.20
N GLY A 442 7.62 18.19 16.20
CA GLY A 442 6.59 17.98 15.17
C GLY A 442 6.77 16.69 14.36
N VAL A 443 7.92 16.01 14.43
CA VAL A 443 8.16 14.73 13.74
C VAL A 443 7.44 13.55 14.42
N LEU A 444 7.17 13.65 15.73
CA LEU A 444 6.69 12.52 16.54
C LEU A 444 5.43 11.85 15.99
N PRO A 445 4.40 12.59 15.53
CA PRO A 445 3.18 11.99 14.99
C PRO A 445 3.40 11.18 13.70
N TYR A 446 4.53 11.37 13.01
CA TYR A 446 4.83 10.73 11.73
C TYR A 446 5.67 9.45 11.87
N PHE A 447 6.08 9.08 13.09
CA PHE A 447 6.77 7.81 13.30
C PHE A 447 5.83 6.62 13.07
N TYR A 448 6.36 5.57 12.45
CA TYR A 448 5.63 4.36 12.14
C TYR A 448 5.08 3.72 13.42
N ARG A 449 3.74 3.50 13.44
CA ARG A 449 3.00 2.99 14.60
C ARG A 449 3.27 3.78 15.89
N VAL A 450 3.27 5.11 15.79
CA VAL A 450 3.42 5.99 16.97
C VAL A 450 2.42 5.66 18.09
N ASP A 451 1.21 5.25 17.76
CA ASP A 451 0.17 4.87 18.75
C ASP A 451 0.48 3.58 19.51
N ALA A 452 1.39 2.74 18.98
CA ALA A 452 1.86 1.53 19.66
C ALA A 452 3.07 1.80 20.56
N ILE A 453 3.62 3.03 20.55
CA ILE A 453 4.72 3.43 21.41
C ILE A 453 4.18 3.70 22.81
N SER A 454 4.81 3.10 23.83
CA SER A 454 4.45 3.36 25.23
C SER A 454 4.58 4.85 25.57
N SER A 455 3.73 5.35 26.45
CA SER A 455 3.79 6.74 26.94
C SER A 455 5.20 7.09 27.45
N ASN A 456 5.79 6.17 28.21
CA ASN A 456 7.12 6.34 28.77
C ASN A 456 8.22 6.43 27.70
N TYR A 457 8.20 5.57 26.69
CA TYR A 457 9.18 5.66 25.60
C TYR A 457 8.99 6.92 24.76
N LYS A 458 7.74 7.34 24.55
CA LYS A 458 7.40 8.60 23.88
C LYS A 458 7.97 9.82 24.63
N SER A 459 7.84 9.88 25.96
CA SER A 459 8.44 10.93 26.79
C SER A 459 9.96 10.94 26.69
N LYS A 460 10.61 9.77 26.67
CA LYS A 460 12.06 9.69 26.46
C LYS A 460 12.47 10.22 25.08
N LEU A 461 11.76 9.86 24.02
CA LEU A 461 12.04 10.37 22.68
C LEU A 461 11.90 11.90 22.63
N GLN A 462 10.88 12.45 23.30
CA GLN A 462 10.72 13.90 23.45
C GLN A 462 11.93 14.53 24.14
N THR A 463 12.37 13.97 25.27
CA THR A 463 13.55 14.46 26.01
C THR A 463 14.81 14.40 25.15
N GLU A 464 15.10 13.28 24.48
CA GLU A 464 16.27 13.16 23.61
C GLU A 464 16.26 14.20 22.48
N ILE A 465 15.11 14.43 21.85
CA ILE A 465 14.97 15.43 20.80
C ILE A 465 15.23 16.84 21.36
N LEU A 466 14.73 17.14 22.56
CA LEU A 466 14.95 18.43 23.23
C LEU A 466 16.41 18.63 23.66
N GLU A 467 17.06 17.60 24.21
CA GLU A 467 18.49 17.65 24.59
C GLU A 467 19.38 17.92 23.37
N MET A 468 19.10 17.25 22.24
CA MET A 468 19.79 17.51 20.97
C MET A 468 19.62 18.96 20.48
N MET A 469 18.53 19.64 20.85
CA MET A 469 18.34 21.08 20.56
C MET A 469 19.18 21.96 21.48
N MET A 470 19.29 21.62 22.77
CA MET A 470 20.00 22.44 23.76
C MET A 470 21.52 22.41 23.58
N GLU A 471 22.09 21.31 23.11
CA GLU A 471 23.54 21.17 22.87
C GLU A 471 24.05 21.97 21.65
N THR A 472 23.16 22.59 20.87
CA THR A 472 23.50 23.13 19.55
C THR A 472 23.10 24.59 19.33
N THR A 473 22.98 25.38 20.41
CA THR A 473 22.80 26.84 20.33
C THR A 473 24.07 27.52 19.79
N ASP A 474 24.26 27.49 18.48
CA ASP A 474 25.12 28.39 17.71
C ASP A 474 24.68 28.43 16.23
N ALA A 475 23.37 28.61 15.98
CA ALA A 475 22.86 29.14 14.70
C ALA A 475 21.36 29.47 14.80
N THR A 476 21.03 30.75 14.98
CA THR A 476 19.67 31.26 14.74
C THR A 476 19.41 31.47 13.26
N PRO A 477 18.22 31.10 12.75
CA PRO A 477 17.60 31.85 11.67
C PRO A 477 16.32 32.52 12.18
N ASN A 478 16.29 33.85 12.07
CA ASN A 478 15.05 34.63 12.07
C ASN A 478 14.16 34.16 10.91
N SER A 479 12.93 33.74 11.17
CA SER A 479 11.82 34.11 10.30
C SER A 479 10.49 34.09 11.05
N SER A 480 9.83 35.25 11.09
CA SER A 480 8.43 35.39 11.43
C SER A 480 7.57 34.88 10.27
N ARG A 481 6.85 33.78 10.44
CA ARG A 481 5.72 33.42 9.57
C ARG A 481 4.54 32.95 10.39
N THR A 482 3.39 33.51 10.03
CA THR A 482 2.08 33.29 10.64
C THR A 482 1.62 31.85 10.53
N SER A 483 1.20 31.29 11.67
CA SER A 483 0.46 30.05 11.80
C SER A 483 -0.84 30.13 10.98
N THR A 484 -0.98 29.25 9.99
CA THR A 484 -2.25 29.04 9.28
C THR A 484 -2.93 27.86 9.94
N ALA A 485 -4.05 28.12 10.61
CA ALA A 485 -4.87 27.09 11.23
C ALA A 485 -5.38 26.11 10.16
N VAL A 486 -4.98 24.85 10.29
CA VAL A 486 -5.41 23.75 9.43
C VAL A 486 -6.84 23.37 9.82
N ARG A 487 -7.76 23.48 8.85
CA ARG A 487 -9.16 23.07 8.99
C ARG A 487 -9.25 21.55 8.94
N THR A 488 -9.62 20.93 10.05
CA THR A 488 -10.00 19.52 10.10
C THR A 488 -11.23 19.25 9.24
N ARG A 489 -11.05 18.64 8.06
CA ARG A 489 -12.16 18.00 7.33
C ARG A 489 -12.57 16.74 8.09
N ARG A 490 -13.89 16.54 8.24
CA ARG A 490 -14.46 15.33 8.83
C ARG A 490 -14.04 14.10 8.02
N ALA A 491 -13.46 13.13 8.73
CA ALA A 491 -13.14 11.80 8.23
C ALA A 491 -14.39 11.12 7.65
N THR A 492 -14.35 10.83 6.35
CA THR A 492 -15.22 9.81 5.74
C THR A 492 -14.48 8.49 5.81
N GLU A 493 -14.92 7.57 6.67
CA GLU A 493 -14.38 6.21 6.75
C GLU A 493 -14.43 5.55 5.37
N ASN A 494 -13.28 5.41 4.72
CA ASN A 494 -13.16 4.61 3.50
C ASN A 494 -13.03 3.14 3.90
N MET A 495 -13.87 2.27 3.34
CA MET A 495 -14.04 0.86 3.73
C MET A 495 -12.78 -0.03 3.64
N ASN A 496 -11.65 0.51 3.14
CA ASN A 496 -10.41 -0.23 2.88
C ASN A 496 -9.20 0.34 3.63
N GLY A 497 -9.39 1.18 4.67
CA GLY A 497 -8.38 1.51 5.69
C GLY A 497 -7.04 2.13 5.25
N TYR A 498 -6.89 2.58 4.00
CA TYR A 498 -5.80 3.44 3.52
C TYR A 498 -6.40 4.63 2.75
N TRP A 499 -5.84 5.81 2.94
CA TRP A 499 -6.36 7.06 2.39
C TRP A 499 -5.68 7.47 1.09
N ASP A 500 -4.42 7.11 0.91
CA ASP A 500 -3.64 7.41 -0.29
C ASP A 500 -2.63 6.30 -0.62
N LEU A 501 -2.35 6.14 -1.91
CA LEU A 501 -1.49 5.09 -2.47
C LEU A 501 -0.48 5.74 -3.42
N ILE A 502 0.77 5.77 -2.99
CA ILE A 502 1.87 6.47 -3.67
C ILE A 502 2.71 5.42 -4.39
N LEU A 503 2.76 5.46 -5.73
CA LEU A 503 3.60 4.56 -6.51
C LEU A 503 4.93 5.25 -6.85
N SER A 504 6.05 4.62 -6.46
CA SER A 504 7.38 5.06 -6.91
C SER A 504 7.57 4.68 -8.37
N PRO A 505 7.98 5.63 -9.22
CA PRO A 505 8.30 5.32 -10.61
C PRO A 505 9.54 4.44 -10.69
N MET A 506 9.56 3.45 -11.60
CA MET A 506 10.81 2.72 -11.89
C MET A 506 11.83 3.67 -12.52
N HIS A 507 13.08 3.66 -12.04
CA HIS A 507 14.11 4.51 -12.62
C HIS A 507 14.56 3.99 -13.99
N SER A 508 14.76 4.87 -14.97
CA SER A 508 15.07 4.53 -16.37
C SER A 508 16.35 3.69 -16.57
N GLN A 509 17.27 3.71 -15.61
CA GLN A 509 18.50 2.90 -15.61
C GLN A 509 18.31 1.47 -15.05
N GLU A 510 17.08 1.11 -14.65
CA GLU A 510 16.69 -0.23 -14.19
C GLU A 510 16.27 -1.14 -15.35
N HIS A 511 16.11 -0.58 -16.55
CA HIS A 511 15.88 -1.31 -17.80
C HIS A 511 17.13 -2.03 -18.33
N GLY A 512 18.14 -2.19 -17.48
CA GLY A 512 19.45 -2.75 -17.83
C GLY A 512 19.29 -4.10 -18.51
N THR A 513 19.83 -4.19 -19.73
CA THR A 513 19.91 -5.42 -20.50
C THR A 513 20.58 -6.48 -19.64
N SER A 514 19.80 -7.46 -19.15
CA SER A 514 20.38 -8.72 -18.72
C SER A 514 21.21 -9.22 -19.89
N THR A 515 22.53 -9.25 -19.72
CA THR A 515 23.44 -9.89 -20.66
C THR A 515 22.87 -11.25 -20.98
N ARG A 516 22.75 -11.58 -22.29
CA ARG A 516 22.30 -12.87 -22.79
C ARG A 516 23.04 -14.01 -22.09
N ASN A 517 22.59 -14.41 -20.91
CA ASN A 517 22.99 -15.66 -20.31
C ASN A 517 22.37 -16.73 -21.18
N GLU A 518 23.19 -17.70 -21.61
CA GLU A 518 22.73 -18.83 -22.40
C GLU A 518 21.45 -19.38 -21.77
N LEU A 519 20.37 -19.37 -22.56
CA LEU A 519 19.08 -19.92 -22.14
C LEU A 519 19.32 -21.33 -21.62
N PRO A 520 18.85 -21.67 -20.39
CA PRO A 520 18.87 -23.05 -19.94
C PRO A 520 18.20 -23.91 -21.02
N ARG A 521 18.94 -24.89 -21.55
CA ARG A 521 18.34 -25.83 -22.51
C ARG A 521 17.21 -26.53 -21.76
N PRO A 522 15.98 -26.53 -22.28
CA PRO A 522 14.88 -27.21 -21.61
C PRO A 522 15.30 -28.66 -21.38
N ALA A 523 15.22 -29.13 -20.13
CA ALA A 523 15.21 -30.56 -19.88
C ALA A 523 14.13 -31.13 -20.79
N GLN A 524 14.48 -32.07 -21.66
CA GLN A 524 13.49 -32.73 -22.51
C GLN A 524 12.39 -33.25 -21.59
N LEU A 525 11.21 -32.63 -21.65
CA LEU A 525 10.01 -33.12 -20.98
C LEU A 525 9.79 -34.54 -21.51
N SER A 526 10.20 -35.54 -20.74
CA SER A 526 9.95 -36.93 -21.08
C SER A 526 8.46 -37.16 -20.88
N TYR A 527 7.69 -37.13 -21.96
CA TYR A 527 6.26 -37.35 -21.95
C TYR A 527 5.95 -38.75 -21.39
N ALA A 528 5.57 -38.83 -20.11
CA ALA A 528 5.13 -40.08 -19.51
C ALA A 528 3.69 -40.37 -19.97
N LYS A 529 3.46 -41.56 -20.54
CA LYS A 529 2.11 -42.07 -20.79
C LYS A 529 1.50 -42.48 -19.44
N ALA A 530 0.31 -41.96 -19.12
CA ALA A 530 -0.43 -42.39 -17.94
C ALA A 530 -1.05 -43.77 -18.18
N ASN A 531 -0.66 -44.78 -17.41
CA ASN A 531 -1.17 -46.15 -17.57
C ASN A 531 -2.40 -46.47 -16.70
N THR A 532 -2.78 -45.60 -15.76
CA THR A 532 -3.99 -45.75 -14.93
C THR A 532 -4.48 -44.39 -14.43
N ILE A 533 -5.78 -44.09 -14.59
CA ILE A 533 -6.45 -42.86 -14.10
C ILE A 533 -7.58 -43.27 -13.15
N ARG A 534 -7.70 -42.61 -12.00
CA ARG A 534 -8.85 -42.71 -11.10
C ARG A 534 -9.53 -41.34 -11.03
N ASP A 535 -10.74 -41.25 -11.54
CA ASP A 535 -11.50 -40.00 -11.54
C ASP A 535 -11.94 -39.65 -10.12
N ASP A 536 -11.86 -38.37 -9.75
CA ASP A 536 -12.48 -37.85 -8.55
C ASP A 536 -13.94 -37.48 -8.88
N PRO A 537 -14.95 -38.18 -8.34
CA PRO A 537 -16.35 -37.93 -8.66
C PRO A 537 -16.90 -36.63 -8.05
N THR A 538 -16.11 -35.88 -7.25
CA THR A 538 -16.64 -34.78 -6.43
C THR A 538 -16.38 -33.36 -6.94
N GLU A 539 -15.57 -33.12 -7.99
CA GLU A 539 -15.31 -31.75 -8.48
C GLU A 539 -15.19 -31.65 -10.01
N LEU A 540 -16.35 -31.50 -10.68
CA LEU A 540 -16.46 -30.87 -12.00
C LEU A 540 -16.73 -29.37 -11.77
N LYS A 541 -15.69 -28.55 -11.68
CA LYS A 541 -15.87 -27.08 -11.64
C LYS A 541 -15.32 -26.45 -12.91
N CYS A 542 -16.23 -26.07 -13.80
CA CYS A 542 -15.94 -25.00 -14.75
C CYS A 542 -15.88 -23.71 -13.93
N THR A 543 -14.77 -22.97 -13.97
CA THR A 543 -14.74 -21.64 -13.34
C THR A 543 -15.59 -20.69 -14.17
N THR A 544 -16.23 -19.70 -13.54
CA THR A 544 -16.99 -18.64 -14.23
C THR A 544 -16.10 -17.69 -15.06
N PHE A 545 -14.79 -17.93 -15.09
CA PHE A 545 -13.78 -17.07 -15.70
C PHE A 545 -12.99 -17.74 -16.84
N ALA A 546 -12.92 -19.07 -16.88
CA ALA A 546 -12.27 -19.80 -17.96
C ALA A 546 -13.27 -20.08 -19.08
N SER A 547 -13.14 -19.38 -20.22
CA SER A 547 -14.09 -19.49 -21.32
C SER A 547 -13.81 -20.68 -22.26
N ASN A 548 -12.61 -21.28 -22.23
CA ASN A 548 -12.14 -22.16 -23.30
C ASN A 548 -11.64 -23.54 -22.87
N SER A 549 -11.42 -23.78 -21.57
CA SER A 549 -10.82 -25.03 -21.09
C SER A 549 -11.76 -25.77 -20.13
N LYS A 550 -12.10 -27.00 -20.48
CA LYS A 550 -12.77 -27.95 -19.58
C LYS A 550 -11.70 -28.77 -18.91
N GLY A 551 -11.80 -28.92 -17.59
CA GLY A 551 -10.91 -29.79 -16.85
C GLY A 551 -11.57 -30.43 -15.64
N ARG A 552 -10.85 -31.37 -15.05
CA ARG A 552 -11.34 -32.20 -13.95
C ARG A 552 -10.18 -32.64 -13.07
N TYR A 553 -10.46 -32.86 -11.78
CA TYR A 553 -9.48 -33.47 -10.89
C TYR A 553 -9.52 -35.00 -11.00
N ALA A 554 -8.35 -35.62 -10.85
CA ALA A 554 -8.18 -37.07 -10.87
C ALA A 554 -6.90 -37.47 -10.12
N ASP A 555 -6.73 -38.76 -9.88
CA ASP A 555 -5.43 -39.35 -9.53
C ASP A 555 -4.84 -40.07 -10.74
N ILE A 556 -3.53 -39.93 -10.93
CA ILE A 556 -2.77 -40.76 -11.88
C ILE A 556 -1.72 -41.59 -11.15
N MET A 557 -1.43 -42.77 -11.69
CA MET A 557 -0.33 -43.59 -11.20
C MET A 557 1.00 -43.12 -11.79
N ARG A 558 1.97 -42.75 -10.95
CA ARG A 558 3.34 -42.45 -11.38
C ARG A 558 4.02 -43.71 -11.85
N THR A 559 4.58 -43.66 -13.07
CA THR A 559 5.26 -44.81 -13.68
C THR A 559 6.56 -45.19 -12.95
N THR A 560 7.22 -44.21 -12.33
CA THR A 560 8.54 -44.38 -11.69
C THR A 560 8.50 -45.17 -10.38
N ASP A 561 7.48 -44.95 -9.55
CA ASP A 561 7.41 -45.49 -8.19
C ASP A 561 6.05 -46.13 -7.84
N GLN A 562 5.12 -46.22 -8.80
CA GLN A 562 3.79 -46.80 -8.62
C GLN A 562 2.99 -46.15 -7.47
N THR A 563 3.19 -44.84 -7.26
CA THR A 563 2.41 -44.05 -6.30
C THR A 563 1.31 -43.26 -7.01
N TRP A 564 0.18 -43.06 -6.32
CA TRP A 564 -0.90 -42.21 -6.81
C TRP A 564 -0.58 -40.73 -6.57
N GLN A 565 -0.80 -39.91 -7.59
CA GLN A 565 -0.61 -38.46 -7.54
C GLN A 565 -1.85 -37.73 -8.03
N GLN A 566 -2.31 -36.74 -7.25
CA GLN A 566 -3.41 -35.87 -7.62
C GLN A 566 -3.04 -34.91 -8.74
N VAL A 567 -3.92 -34.80 -9.72
CA VAL A 567 -3.73 -33.99 -10.92
C VAL A 567 -4.98 -33.20 -11.30
N TYR A 568 -4.75 -32.12 -12.06
CA TYR A 568 -5.76 -31.45 -12.85
C TYR A 568 -5.58 -31.84 -14.31
N ILE A 569 -6.62 -32.44 -14.90
CA ILE A 569 -6.62 -32.86 -16.30
C ILE A 569 -7.31 -31.78 -17.12
N LYS A 570 -6.59 -31.18 -18.07
CA LYS A 570 -7.15 -30.24 -19.05
C LYS A 570 -7.39 -30.95 -20.38
N ASN A 571 -8.59 -30.78 -20.94
CA ASN A 571 -8.93 -31.23 -22.28
C ASN A 571 -9.19 -30.01 -23.18
N SER A 572 -8.40 -29.86 -24.25
CA SER A 572 -8.63 -28.80 -25.23
C SER A 572 -8.14 -29.21 -26.62
N LYS A 573 -8.71 -28.56 -27.66
CA LYS A 573 -8.27 -28.75 -29.06
C LYS A 573 -6.84 -28.26 -29.29
N SER A 574 -6.33 -27.39 -28.40
CA SER A 574 -5.02 -26.74 -28.48
C SER A 574 -3.96 -27.40 -27.58
N VAL A 575 -4.28 -28.50 -26.91
CA VAL A 575 -3.41 -29.17 -25.93
C VAL A 575 -1.99 -29.46 -26.46
N LEU A 576 -1.84 -29.87 -27.73
CA LEU A 576 -0.52 -30.10 -28.34
C LEU A 576 0.30 -28.81 -28.50
N LEU A 577 -0.36 -27.68 -28.79
CA LEU A 577 0.28 -26.37 -28.87
C LEU A 577 0.67 -25.89 -27.47
N GLU A 578 -0.23 -26.05 -26.50
CA GLU A 578 0.02 -25.69 -25.11
C GLU A 578 1.20 -26.47 -24.51
N ALA A 579 1.26 -27.79 -24.75
CA ALA A 579 2.36 -28.65 -24.32
C ALA A 579 3.74 -28.14 -24.81
N LYS A 580 3.82 -27.69 -26.07
CA LYS A 580 5.04 -27.11 -26.65
C LYS A 580 5.39 -25.76 -26.03
N LYS A 581 4.39 -24.95 -25.67
CA LYS A 581 4.57 -23.62 -25.11
C LYS A 581 5.05 -23.65 -23.66
N ILE A 582 4.66 -24.65 -22.86
CA ILE A 582 5.07 -24.77 -21.45
C ILE A 582 6.58 -24.75 -21.29
N SER A 583 7.31 -25.46 -22.16
CA SER A 583 8.78 -25.45 -22.17
C SER A 583 9.36 -24.06 -22.43
N LEU A 584 8.68 -23.22 -23.22
CA LEU A 584 9.08 -21.84 -23.47
C LEU A 584 8.69 -20.93 -22.31
N VAL A 585 7.53 -21.15 -21.68
CA VAL A 585 7.11 -20.38 -20.49
C VAL A 585 8.13 -20.55 -19.36
N TRP A 586 8.62 -21.77 -19.10
CA TRP A 586 9.69 -22.03 -18.14
C TRP A 586 11.01 -21.31 -18.43
N GLN A 587 11.27 -20.90 -19.67
CA GLN A 587 12.49 -20.17 -20.01
C GLN A 587 12.42 -18.69 -19.58
N TYR A 588 11.23 -18.11 -19.48
CA TYR A 588 11.04 -16.68 -19.23
C TYR A 588 10.36 -16.36 -17.90
N TYR A 589 9.53 -17.26 -17.36
CA TYR A 589 8.84 -17.11 -16.09
C TYR A 589 9.48 -17.98 -14.98
N PRO A 590 9.39 -17.59 -13.70
CA PRO A 590 9.92 -18.38 -12.60
C PRO A 590 9.28 -19.77 -12.53
N VAL A 591 10.10 -20.83 -12.42
CA VAL A 591 9.62 -22.23 -12.43
C VAL A 591 8.57 -22.48 -11.34
N SER A 592 8.70 -21.84 -10.17
CA SER A 592 7.74 -21.93 -9.07
C SER A 592 6.35 -21.38 -9.38
N THR A 593 6.23 -20.54 -10.41
CA THR A 593 4.98 -19.88 -10.83
C THR A 593 4.34 -20.51 -12.07
N VAL A 594 4.99 -21.51 -12.66
CA VAL A 594 4.49 -22.20 -13.86
C VAL A 594 4.00 -23.59 -13.48
N GLN A 595 2.83 -23.97 -13.97
CA GLN A 595 2.17 -25.22 -13.65
C GLN A 595 3.02 -26.43 -14.09
N GLU A 596 3.27 -27.33 -13.15
CA GLU A 596 4.06 -28.54 -13.40
C GLU A 596 3.24 -29.54 -14.24
N VAL A 597 3.77 -29.90 -15.42
CA VAL A 597 3.19 -30.95 -16.27
C VAL A 597 3.77 -32.30 -15.86
N LEU A 598 2.91 -33.23 -15.48
CA LEU A 598 3.29 -34.56 -15.03
C LEU A 598 3.20 -35.61 -16.14
N ALA A 599 2.20 -35.46 -17.02
CA ALA A 599 1.98 -36.39 -18.13
C ALA A 599 1.21 -35.71 -19.28
N PHE A 600 1.26 -36.36 -20.44
CA PHE A 600 0.50 -35.99 -21.63
C PHE A 600 -0.01 -37.24 -22.32
N ASP A 601 -1.32 -37.29 -22.60
CA ASP A 601 -1.93 -38.34 -23.41
C ASP A 601 -2.34 -37.76 -24.76
N GLU A 602 -1.54 -38.04 -25.79
CA GLU A 602 -1.78 -37.58 -27.16
C GLU A 602 -3.06 -38.17 -27.77
N ALA A 603 -3.37 -39.43 -27.46
CA ALA A 603 -4.54 -40.11 -28.02
C ALA A 603 -5.83 -39.51 -27.45
N ARG A 604 -5.84 -39.16 -26.16
CA ARG A 604 -6.98 -38.51 -25.48
C ARG A 604 -6.98 -36.98 -25.57
N ARG A 605 -5.87 -36.37 -26.02
CA ARG A 605 -5.63 -34.91 -26.01
C ARG A 605 -5.79 -34.32 -24.61
N GLU A 606 -5.15 -34.95 -23.63
CA GLU A 606 -5.23 -34.58 -22.22
C GLU A 606 -3.85 -34.18 -21.68
N LEU A 607 -3.78 -33.01 -21.03
CA LEU A 607 -2.62 -32.59 -20.24
C LEU A 607 -2.89 -32.80 -18.76
N PHE A 608 -1.93 -33.42 -18.08
CA PHE A 608 -2.01 -33.76 -16.68
C PHE A 608 -1.08 -32.84 -15.91
N PHE A 609 -1.67 -31.87 -15.23
CA PHE A 609 -0.95 -30.94 -14.39
C PHE A 609 -0.96 -31.41 -12.95
N LYS A 610 0.11 -31.13 -12.20
CA LYS A 610 0.10 -31.32 -10.75
C LYS A 610 -1.02 -30.51 -10.12
N ARG A 611 -1.78 -31.15 -9.22
CA ARG A 611 -2.86 -30.46 -8.51
C ARG A 611 -2.28 -29.29 -7.71
N PHE A 612 -2.78 -28.10 -8.00
CA PHE A 612 -2.59 -26.92 -7.17
C PHE A 612 -3.85 -26.72 -6.33
N GLN A 613 -3.71 -26.70 -5.00
CA GLN A 613 -4.82 -26.45 -4.09
C GLN A 613 -5.01 -24.94 -3.93
N GLY A 614 -5.80 -24.37 -4.84
CA GLY A 614 -6.08 -22.94 -4.89
C GLY A 614 -7.32 -22.62 -5.73
N LYS A 615 -7.60 -21.32 -5.87
CA LYS A 615 -8.72 -20.77 -6.66
C LYS A 615 -8.19 -19.86 -7.75
N ALA A 616 -9.00 -19.58 -8.77
CA ALA A 616 -8.68 -18.53 -9.72
C ALA A 616 -8.66 -17.17 -8.99
N LEU A 617 -7.71 -16.30 -9.31
CA LEU A 617 -7.58 -14.98 -8.66
C LEU A 617 -8.86 -14.17 -8.79
N ASN A 618 -9.51 -14.17 -9.96
CA ASN A 618 -10.77 -13.47 -10.15
C ASN A 618 -11.93 -14.06 -9.31
N GLU A 619 -11.89 -15.35 -8.99
CA GLU A 619 -12.85 -15.95 -8.05
C GLU A 619 -12.63 -15.41 -6.64
N VAL A 620 -11.37 -15.29 -6.21
CA VAL A 620 -11.01 -14.70 -4.92
C VAL A 620 -11.41 -13.22 -4.88
N ARG A 621 -11.22 -12.47 -5.97
CA ARG A 621 -11.64 -11.06 -6.08
C ARG A 621 -13.17 -10.90 -5.98
N LEU A 622 -13.96 -11.76 -6.65
CA LEU A 622 -15.42 -11.74 -6.49
C LEU A 622 -15.84 -12.08 -5.05
N GLN A 623 -15.25 -13.12 -4.45
CA GLN A 623 -15.54 -13.51 -3.06
C GLN A 623 -15.20 -12.38 -2.07
N PHE A 624 -14.12 -11.65 -2.34
CA PHE A 624 -13.72 -10.47 -1.59
C PHE A 624 -14.73 -9.33 -1.71
N HIS A 625 -15.14 -8.98 -2.94
CA HIS A 625 -16.13 -7.90 -3.18
C HIS A 625 -17.49 -8.20 -2.51
N HIS A 626 -17.98 -9.44 -2.64
CA HIS A 626 -19.24 -9.88 -2.01
C HIS A 626 -19.17 -10.00 -0.46
N ARG A 627 -18.06 -9.58 0.17
CA ARG A 627 -17.79 -9.68 1.61
C ARG A 627 -18.08 -11.05 2.19
N GLN A 628 -17.84 -12.11 1.41
CA GLN A 628 -18.05 -13.46 1.90
C GLN A 628 -17.03 -13.73 3.03
N SER A 629 -17.56 -14.04 4.22
CA SER A 629 -16.84 -14.23 5.48
C SER A 629 -15.55 -15.09 5.46
N PRO A 630 -15.36 -16.09 4.56
CA PRO A 630 -14.17 -16.95 4.61
C PRO A 630 -12.86 -16.25 4.23
N VAL A 631 -12.85 -15.39 3.20
CA VAL A 631 -11.59 -14.78 2.69
C VAL A 631 -11.05 -13.75 3.68
N HIS A 632 -11.92 -12.85 4.14
CA HIS A 632 -11.55 -11.85 5.15
C HIS A 632 -11.13 -12.50 6.47
N GLY A 633 -11.87 -13.52 6.93
CA GLY A 633 -11.53 -14.27 8.14
C GLY A 633 -10.16 -14.95 8.04
N HIS A 634 -9.92 -15.67 6.94
CA HIS A 634 -8.68 -16.43 6.75
C HIS A 634 -7.45 -15.53 6.52
N LEU A 635 -7.56 -14.44 5.76
CA LEU A 635 -6.44 -13.50 5.58
C LEU A 635 -6.08 -12.80 6.90
N LYS A 636 -7.07 -12.51 7.76
CA LYS A 636 -6.85 -11.97 9.10
C LYS A 636 -6.10 -12.96 9.99
N GLU A 637 -6.40 -14.27 9.91
CA GLU A 637 -5.63 -15.32 10.61
C GLU A 637 -4.16 -15.35 10.17
N LEU A 638 -3.90 -15.10 8.88
CA LEU A 638 -2.55 -15.00 8.31
C LEU A 638 -1.87 -13.64 8.53
N ARG A 639 -2.48 -12.75 9.34
CA ARG A 639 -2.03 -11.38 9.64
C ARG A 639 -1.86 -10.48 8.42
N TYR A 640 -2.57 -10.75 7.32
CA TYR A 640 -2.62 -9.86 6.16
C TYR A 640 -3.88 -9.01 6.16
N ARG A 641 -3.73 -7.73 5.84
CA ARG A 641 -4.87 -6.98 5.31
C ARG A 641 -5.12 -7.45 3.87
N SER A 642 -6.39 -7.57 3.49
CA SER A 642 -6.75 -8.22 2.22
C SER A 642 -6.34 -7.41 0.99
N ASP A 643 -6.33 -6.08 1.10
CA ASP A 643 -5.78 -5.13 0.11
C ASP A 643 -4.28 -5.36 -0.15
N GLU A 644 -3.46 -5.45 0.90
CA GLU A 644 -2.02 -5.72 0.81
C GLU A 644 -1.72 -7.05 0.11
N TRP A 645 -2.55 -8.06 0.35
CA TRP A 645 -2.42 -9.38 -0.27
C TRP A 645 -2.59 -9.31 -1.79
N PHE A 646 -3.60 -8.60 -2.27
CA PHE A 646 -3.82 -8.41 -3.72
C PHE A 646 -2.74 -7.53 -4.35
N ILE A 647 -2.29 -6.48 -3.63
CA ILE A 647 -1.23 -5.59 -4.10
C ILE A 647 0.10 -6.34 -4.27
N ASP A 648 0.56 -7.12 -3.27
CA ASP A 648 1.78 -7.92 -3.41
C ASP A 648 1.69 -8.95 -4.53
N LEU A 649 0.53 -9.59 -4.69
CA LEU A 649 0.29 -10.54 -5.79
C LEU A 649 0.44 -9.86 -7.16
N ASP A 650 -0.22 -8.72 -7.38
CA ASP A 650 -0.15 -8.03 -8.68
C ASP A 650 1.23 -7.39 -8.94
N LEU A 651 1.97 -6.96 -7.90
CA LEU A 651 3.34 -6.48 -8.06
C LEU A 651 4.32 -7.63 -8.40
N ARG A 652 4.10 -8.84 -7.88
CA ARG A 652 4.85 -10.02 -8.31
C ARG A 652 4.54 -10.38 -9.75
N ARG A 653 3.27 -10.33 -10.15
CA ARG A 653 2.86 -10.53 -11.54
C ARG A 653 3.50 -9.50 -12.47
N ALA A 654 3.49 -8.23 -12.10
CA ALA A 654 4.16 -7.17 -12.85
C ALA A 654 5.66 -7.44 -12.99
N SER A 655 6.32 -7.87 -11.90
CA SER A 655 7.73 -8.28 -11.90
C SER A 655 8.02 -9.38 -12.91
N ASP A 656 7.22 -10.45 -12.88
CA ASP A 656 7.44 -11.64 -13.73
C ASP A 656 7.24 -11.30 -15.21
N VAL A 657 6.18 -10.55 -15.52
CA VAL A 657 5.87 -10.12 -16.89
C VAL A 657 6.95 -9.18 -17.43
N LEU A 658 7.35 -8.17 -16.65
CA LEU A 658 8.40 -7.24 -17.07
C LEU A 658 9.75 -7.96 -17.25
N ALA A 659 10.12 -8.86 -16.34
CA ALA A 659 11.34 -9.65 -16.46
C ALA A 659 11.30 -10.54 -17.71
N ALA A 660 10.15 -11.15 -18.01
CA ALA A 660 9.95 -11.91 -19.23
C ALA A 660 10.13 -11.02 -20.46
N TYR A 661 9.55 -9.81 -20.48
CA TYR A 661 9.72 -8.86 -21.58
C TYR A 661 11.18 -8.46 -21.78
N GLN A 662 11.84 -7.97 -20.73
CA GLN A 662 13.24 -7.53 -20.79
C GLN A 662 14.18 -8.65 -21.27
N LYS A 663 13.98 -9.89 -20.80
CA LYS A 663 14.81 -11.04 -21.17
C LYS A 663 14.61 -11.49 -22.63
N SER A 664 13.43 -11.25 -23.19
CA SER A 664 13.00 -11.83 -24.47
C SER A 664 12.78 -10.81 -25.58
N PHE A 665 12.96 -9.51 -25.30
CA PHE A 665 12.68 -8.42 -26.22
C PHE A 665 13.50 -8.53 -27.52
N ARG A 666 12.82 -8.41 -28.66
CA ARG A 666 13.41 -8.46 -30.00
C ARG A 666 12.88 -7.30 -30.83
N HIS A 667 13.81 -6.46 -31.31
CA HIS A 667 13.52 -5.39 -32.24
C HIS A 667 13.42 -5.91 -33.69
N ASP A 668 14.29 -6.84 -34.09
CA ASP A 668 14.24 -7.49 -35.40
C ASP A 668 13.19 -8.61 -35.43
N VAL A 669 11.95 -8.25 -35.77
CA VAL A 669 10.89 -9.23 -36.01
C VAL A 669 10.89 -9.58 -37.49
N SER A 670 11.26 -10.82 -37.83
CA SER A 670 11.01 -11.30 -39.19
C SER A 670 9.49 -11.33 -39.43
N PRO A 671 8.96 -10.64 -40.46
CA PRO A 671 7.52 -10.49 -40.68
C PRO A 671 6.79 -11.82 -40.90
N VAL A 672 7.53 -12.89 -41.24
CA VAL A 672 6.98 -14.22 -41.58
C VAL A 672 6.29 -14.92 -40.40
N ASN A 673 6.52 -14.51 -39.15
CA ASN A 673 6.00 -15.22 -37.97
C ASN A 673 4.82 -14.55 -37.27
N CYS A 674 4.38 -13.34 -37.67
CA CYS A 674 3.32 -12.62 -36.94
C CYS A 674 1.96 -13.32 -37.04
N SER A 675 1.51 -13.66 -38.24
CA SER A 675 0.21 -14.31 -38.48
C SER A 675 0.07 -15.69 -37.84
N GLU A 676 1.19 -16.35 -37.53
CA GLU A 676 1.24 -17.63 -36.83
C GLU A 676 1.06 -17.51 -35.30
N GLN A 677 1.17 -16.29 -34.75
CA GLN A 677 1.04 -16.05 -33.31
C GLN A 677 -0.39 -16.34 -32.84
N SER A 678 -0.51 -17.17 -31.81
CA SER A 678 -1.81 -17.62 -31.32
C SER A 678 -2.63 -16.49 -30.67
N ILE A 679 -1.98 -15.41 -30.24
CA ILE A 679 -2.62 -14.24 -29.61
C ILE A 679 -3.69 -13.60 -30.51
N HIS A 680 -3.56 -13.67 -31.83
CA HIS A 680 -4.57 -13.15 -32.77
C HIS A 680 -5.93 -13.86 -32.67
N THR A 681 -5.98 -15.05 -32.04
CA THR A 681 -7.23 -15.74 -31.70
C THR A 681 -8.05 -15.02 -30.63
N LEU A 682 -7.41 -14.19 -29.81
CA LEU A 682 -8.07 -13.35 -28.80
C LEU A 682 -8.53 -12.00 -29.35
N TYR A 683 -7.99 -11.56 -30.49
CA TYR A 683 -8.23 -10.23 -31.03
C TYR A 683 -8.69 -10.30 -32.49
N HIS A 684 -7.77 -10.25 -33.46
CA HIS A 684 -8.09 -10.18 -34.89
C HIS A 684 -9.14 -11.21 -35.36
N LYS A 685 -9.02 -12.49 -34.99
CA LYS A 685 -10.00 -13.53 -35.39
C LYS A 685 -11.39 -13.30 -34.79
N ARG A 686 -11.50 -12.60 -33.65
CA ARG A 686 -12.80 -12.23 -33.05
C ARG A 686 -13.45 -11.06 -33.77
N LEU A 687 -12.63 -10.18 -34.35
CA LEU A 687 -13.06 -9.01 -35.13
C LEU A 687 -13.49 -9.36 -36.56
N GLN A 688 -12.88 -10.40 -37.16
CA GLN A 688 -13.20 -10.81 -38.53
C GLN A 688 -14.71 -11.02 -38.72
N ASN A 689 -15.29 -10.25 -39.65
CA ASN A 689 -16.73 -10.21 -39.94
C ASN A 689 -17.61 -9.97 -38.70
N GLN A 690 -17.05 -9.32 -37.66
CA GLN A 690 -17.70 -9.12 -36.37
C GLN A 690 -18.21 -10.42 -35.73
N HIS A 691 -17.57 -11.55 -36.04
CA HIS A 691 -18.06 -12.89 -35.68
C HIS A 691 -18.34 -13.02 -34.18
N ARG A 692 -17.41 -12.58 -33.31
CA ARG A 692 -17.60 -12.72 -31.85
C ARG A 692 -18.73 -11.81 -31.33
N PHE A 693 -18.86 -10.62 -31.92
CA PHE A 693 -19.94 -9.70 -31.55
C PHE A 693 -21.30 -10.29 -31.94
N GLN A 694 -21.42 -10.81 -33.16
CA GLN A 694 -22.62 -11.51 -33.63
C GLN A 694 -22.89 -12.81 -32.85
N GLU A 695 -21.85 -13.53 -32.41
CA GLU A 695 -21.99 -14.72 -31.54
C GLU A 695 -22.67 -14.37 -30.21
N TYR A 696 -22.35 -13.21 -29.62
CA TYR A 696 -22.90 -12.78 -28.34
C TYR A 696 -24.29 -12.16 -28.46
N TYR A 697 -24.50 -11.36 -29.49
CA TYR A 697 -25.65 -10.47 -29.62
C TYR A 697 -26.64 -10.90 -30.72
N GLY A 698 -26.34 -11.98 -31.45
CA GLY A 698 -27.14 -12.49 -32.57
C GLY A 698 -26.90 -11.76 -33.88
N THR A 699 -27.60 -12.18 -34.94
CA THR A 699 -27.70 -11.43 -36.21
C THR A 699 -29.02 -10.67 -36.34
N SER A 700 -30.04 -11.09 -35.58
CA SER A 700 -31.25 -10.34 -35.25
C SER A 700 -31.02 -9.41 -34.06
N SER A 701 -31.90 -8.44 -33.82
CA SER A 701 -31.76 -7.50 -32.71
C SER A 701 -31.63 -8.24 -31.36
N PRO A 702 -30.64 -7.89 -30.52
CA PRO A 702 -30.56 -8.36 -29.13
C PRO A 702 -31.90 -8.20 -28.42
N SER A 703 -32.26 -9.10 -27.51
CA SER A 703 -33.54 -9.04 -26.79
C SER A 703 -33.78 -7.69 -26.08
N PHE A 704 -32.73 -7.04 -25.60
CA PHE A 704 -32.83 -5.68 -25.04
C PHE A 704 -32.99 -4.58 -26.12
N LEU A 705 -32.45 -4.76 -27.33
CA LEU A 705 -32.71 -3.88 -28.47
C LEU A 705 -34.11 -4.10 -29.07
N GLU A 706 -34.63 -5.33 -29.05
CA GLU A 706 -36.03 -5.62 -29.42
C GLU A 706 -37.02 -4.88 -28.50
N ALA A 707 -36.74 -4.80 -27.20
CA ALA A 707 -37.57 -4.06 -26.25
C ALA A 707 -37.58 -2.54 -26.53
N ILE A 708 -36.44 -1.97 -26.94
CA ILE A 708 -36.29 -0.54 -27.22
C ILE A 708 -36.95 -0.16 -28.56
N PHE A 709 -36.78 -1.00 -29.59
CA PHE A 709 -37.22 -0.68 -30.95
C PHE A 709 -38.48 -1.41 -31.41
N LYS A 710 -39.09 -2.26 -30.58
CA LYS A 710 -40.20 -3.15 -30.98
C LYS A 710 -39.92 -3.93 -32.29
N GLY A 711 -38.65 -4.21 -32.58
CA GLY A 711 -38.20 -4.86 -33.81
C GLY A 711 -37.83 -3.94 -34.99
N GLU A 712 -37.79 -2.60 -34.83
CA GLU A 712 -37.54 -1.66 -35.93
C GLU A 712 -36.06 -1.44 -36.30
N VAL A 713 -35.09 -1.81 -35.45
CA VAL A 713 -33.65 -1.60 -35.70
C VAL A 713 -32.88 -2.91 -35.60
N SER A 714 -32.29 -3.34 -36.72
CA SER A 714 -31.40 -4.51 -36.80
C SER A 714 -30.04 -4.23 -36.15
N LEU A 715 -29.31 -5.30 -35.79
CA LEU A 715 -27.94 -5.16 -35.26
C LEU A 715 -27.02 -4.43 -36.25
N GLU A 716 -27.15 -4.71 -37.55
CA GLU A 716 -26.41 -4.01 -38.60
C GLU A 716 -26.67 -2.49 -38.57
N LYS A 717 -27.95 -2.09 -38.46
CA LYS A 717 -28.30 -0.68 -38.34
C LYS A 717 -27.74 -0.07 -37.06
N PHE A 718 -27.80 -0.77 -35.92
CA PHE A 718 -27.23 -0.29 -34.65
C PHE A 718 -25.71 -0.02 -34.75
N VAL A 719 -24.95 -0.89 -35.41
CA VAL A 719 -23.49 -0.73 -35.56
C VAL A 719 -23.14 0.48 -36.43
N ASP A 720 -24.03 0.89 -37.34
CA ASP A 720 -23.86 2.05 -38.22
C ASP A 720 -24.44 3.36 -37.67
N MET A 721 -25.11 3.33 -36.51
CA MET A 721 -25.59 4.54 -35.86
C MET A 721 -24.44 5.35 -35.25
N PRO A 722 -24.46 6.70 -35.33
CA PRO A 722 -23.53 7.55 -34.60
C PRO A 722 -23.65 7.33 -33.09
N ILE A 723 -22.52 7.42 -32.41
CA ILE A 723 -22.42 7.27 -30.96
C ILE A 723 -22.03 8.62 -30.36
N SER A 724 -22.77 9.05 -29.35
CA SER A 724 -22.38 10.12 -28.44
C SER A 724 -22.13 9.56 -27.04
N ILE A 725 -21.00 9.94 -26.43
CA ILE A 725 -20.64 9.53 -25.08
C ILE A 725 -20.35 10.78 -24.26
N ASN A 726 -21.03 10.97 -23.12
CA ASN A 726 -20.87 12.15 -22.25
C ASN A 726 -20.98 13.48 -23.06
N GLY A 727 -21.91 13.53 -24.01
CA GLY A 727 -22.13 14.68 -24.91
C GLY A 727 -21.11 14.88 -26.06
N LYS A 728 -20.06 14.07 -26.17
CA LYS A 728 -19.07 14.11 -27.27
C LYS A 728 -19.38 13.05 -28.34
N SER A 729 -19.12 13.34 -29.62
CA SER A 729 -19.38 12.41 -30.74
C SER A 729 -18.16 11.56 -31.08
N TYR A 730 -18.36 10.26 -31.30
CA TYR A 730 -17.29 9.28 -31.54
C TYR A 730 -17.46 8.48 -32.86
N GLY A 731 -18.25 8.98 -33.80
CA GLY A 731 -18.55 8.25 -35.04
C GLY A 731 -19.40 7.00 -34.77
N THR A 732 -19.26 5.96 -35.58
CA THR A 732 -20.09 4.74 -35.50
C THR A 732 -19.32 3.57 -34.90
N LEU A 733 -20.04 2.57 -34.37
CA LEU A 733 -19.37 1.34 -33.90
C LEU A 733 -18.68 0.60 -35.05
N ARG A 734 -19.23 0.68 -36.27
CA ARG A 734 -18.62 0.17 -37.51
C ARG A 734 -17.23 0.75 -37.74
N HIS A 735 -17.09 2.06 -37.56
CA HIS A 735 -15.80 2.73 -37.72
C HIS A 735 -14.74 2.12 -36.79
N HIS A 736 -15.09 1.92 -35.51
CA HIS A 736 -14.19 1.32 -34.52
C HIS A 736 -13.87 -0.14 -34.83
N PHE A 737 -14.85 -0.94 -35.25
CA PHE A 737 -14.59 -2.32 -35.69
C PHE A 737 -13.66 -2.38 -36.90
N ASN A 738 -13.88 -1.52 -37.90
CA ASN A 738 -13.04 -1.48 -39.11
C ASN A 738 -11.62 -1.03 -38.77
N ARG A 739 -11.48 0.01 -37.93
CA ARG A 739 -10.17 0.49 -37.45
C ARG A 739 -9.44 -0.60 -36.67
N ALA A 740 -10.10 -1.24 -35.70
CA ALA A 740 -9.50 -2.32 -34.92
C ALA A 740 -9.11 -3.52 -35.79
N THR A 741 -9.95 -3.88 -36.77
CA THR A 741 -9.65 -4.97 -37.73
C THR A 741 -8.41 -4.62 -38.54
N HIS A 742 -8.30 -3.39 -39.02
CA HIS A 742 -7.17 -2.92 -39.83
C HIS A 742 -5.87 -2.77 -39.02
N ILE A 743 -5.94 -2.29 -37.78
CA ILE A 743 -4.76 -2.11 -36.91
C ILE A 743 -4.23 -3.45 -36.41
N LEU A 744 -5.14 -4.35 -36.04
CA LEU A 744 -4.79 -5.65 -35.46
C LEU A 744 -4.63 -6.77 -36.51
N ASP A 745 -4.65 -6.44 -37.80
CA ASP A 745 -4.38 -7.40 -38.88
C ASP A 745 -2.91 -7.85 -38.82
N PRO A 746 -2.65 -9.15 -38.54
CA PRO A 746 -1.29 -9.65 -38.46
C PRO A 746 -0.57 -9.73 -39.81
N GLU A 747 -1.29 -9.60 -40.93
CA GLU A 747 -0.72 -9.60 -42.28
C GLU A 747 -0.40 -8.18 -42.77
N ARG A 748 -0.84 -7.14 -42.06
CA ARG A 748 -0.65 -5.75 -42.46
C ARG A 748 0.82 -5.30 -42.37
N PRO A 749 1.40 -4.80 -43.47
CA PRO A 749 2.74 -4.18 -43.47
C PRO A 749 2.76 -2.92 -42.60
N ALA A 750 3.86 -2.68 -41.90
CA ALA A 750 4.04 -1.53 -41.00
C ALA A 750 2.97 -1.41 -39.88
N GLY A 751 2.24 -2.49 -39.59
CA GLY A 751 1.37 -2.64 -38.43
C GLY A 751 2.04 -3.50 -37.36
N LEU A 752 1.32 -4.50 -36.85
CA LEU A 752 1.82 -5.44 -35.82
C LEU A 752 3.17 -6.09 -36.17
N GLN A 753 3.42 -6.37 -37.46
CA GLN A 753 4.68 -6.96 -37.94
C GLN A 753 5.91 -6.06 -37.70
N SER A 754 5.71 -4.74 -37.59
CA SER A 754 6.78 -3.77 -37.37
C SER A 754 7.03 -3.43 -35.90
N LEU A 755 6.16 -3.92 -35.01
CA LEU A 755 6.34 -3.74 -33.58
C LEU A 755 7.33 -4.76 -33.02
N PRO A 756 8.18 -4.37 -32.06
CA PRO A 756 9.00 -5.31 -31.31
C PRO A 756 8.16 -6.40 -30.64
N CYS A 757 8.72 -7.61 -30.54
CA CYS A 757 8.09 -8.71 -29.82
C CYS A 757 8.83 -9.07 -28.55
N ALA A 758 8.09 -9.56 -27.57
CA ALA A 758 8.61 -10.15 -26.36
C ALA A 758 7.75 -11.36 -25.97
N PHE A 759 8.28 -12.22 -25.11
CA PHE A 759 7.59 -13.40 -24.65
C PHE A 759 6.54 -13.00 -23.62
N GLY A 760 5.26 -13.14 -23.99
CA GLY A 760 4.11 -12.87 -23.15
C GLY A 760 3.24 -14.11 -22.99
N LEU A 761 2.40 -14.10 -21.95
CA LEU A 761 1.43 -15.19 -21.71
C LEU A 761 0.25 -15.11 -22.67
N GLY A 762 -0.01 -13.96 -23.30
CA GLY A 762 -1.11 -13.65 -24.22
C GLY A 762 -2.45 -13.44 -23.50
N ASP A 763 -2.74 -14.25 -22.49
CA ASP A 763 -3.99 -14.24 -21.73
C ASP A 763 -3.76 -14.21 -20.22
N GLY A 764 -2.70 -13.53 -19.77
CA GLY A 764 -2.24 -13.54 -18.38
C GLY A 764 -3.08 -12.71 -17.40
N HIS A 765 -4.40 -12.61 -17.57
CA HIS A 765 -5.31 -11.90 -16.64
C HIS A 765 -5.66 -12.77 -15.41
N GLY A 766 -6.29 -12.19 -14.38
CA GLY A 766 -6.61 -12.89 -13.13
C GLY A 766 -7.55 -14.11 -13.24
N GLY A 767 -8.16 -14.36 -14.40
CA GLY A 767 -8.88 -15.61 -14.67
C GLY A 767 -7.96 -16.80 -14.96
N ASN A 768 -6.74 -16.53 -15.44
CA ASN A 768 -5.70 -17.51 -15.77
C ASN A 768 -4.53 -17.45 -14.77
N VAL A 769 -4.81 -17.04 -13.54
CA VAL A 769 -3.88 -17.07 -12.41
C VAL A 769 -4.58 -17.80 -11.27
N MET A 770 -3.95 -18.86 -10.79
CA MET A 770 -4.38 -19.59 -9.60
C MET A 770 -3.61 -19.10 -8.37
N VAL A 771 -4.31 -19.00 -7.24
CA VAL A 771 -3.77 -18.51 -5.98
C VAL A 771 -4.19 -19.40 -4.82
N SER A 772 -3.31 -19.56 -3.83
CA SER A 772 -3.65 -20.22 -2.56
C SER A 772 -3.74 -19.19 -1.44
N LEU A 773 -4.78 -19.33 -0.62
CA LEU A 773 -4.94 -18.49 0.57
C LEU A 773 -4.08 -19.00 1.73
N ASP A 774 -3.70 -20.29 1.77
CA ASP A 774 -3.05 -20.94 2.92
C ASP A 774 -1.53 -20.71 3.02
N SER A 775 -0.96 -19.79 2.23
CA SER A 775 0.49 -19.63 2.08
C SER A 775 0.95 -18.19 2.31
N ASN A 776 2.15 -18.04 2.89
CA ASN A 776 2.79 -16.75 3.15
C ASN A 776 4.25 -16.77 2.64
N PRO A 777 4.60 -15.99 1.58
CA PRO A 777 3.71 -15.14 0.77
C PRO A 777 2.70 -15.98 -0.04
N PRO A 778 1.66 -15.36 -0.63
CA PRO A 778 0.61 -16.10 -1.32
C PRO A 778 1.18 -16.88 -2.50
N ALA A 779 0.96 -18.19 -2.57
CA ALA A 779 1.36 -18.97 -3.73
C ALA A 779 0.56 -18.51 -4.94
N LEU A 780 1.26 -18.28 -6.06
CA LEU A 780 0.67 -17.86 -7.33
C LEU A 780 1.16 -18.80 -8.44
N LEU A 781 0.26 -19.12 -9.37
CA LEU A 781 0.54 -20.02 -10.47
C LEU A 781 -0.17 -19.52 -11.74
N TYR A 782 0.60 -19.21 -12.78
CA TYR A 782 0.05 -18.94 -14.11
C TYR A 782 -0.50 -20.23 -14.69
N VAL A 783 -1.63 -20.17 -15.39
CA VAL A 783 -2.23 -21.31 -16.09
C VAL A 783 -2.69 -20.89 -17.48
N ASP A 784 -3.11 -21.87 -18.29
CA ASP A 784 -3.64 -21.66 -19.64
C ASP A 784 -2.66 -20.97 -20.62
N TYR A 785 -1.66 -21.73 -21.07
CA TYR A 785 -0.59 -21.20 -21.94
C TYR A 785 -0.93 -21.27 -23.42
N GLU A 786 -2.20 -21.49 -23.79
CA GLU A 786 -2.63 -21.74 -25.17
C GLU A 786 -2.23 -20.62 -26.13
N VAL A 787 -2.14 -19.39 -25.65
CA VAL A 787 -1.78 -18.21 -26.46
C VAL A 787 -0.40 -17.63 -26.14
N ALA A 788 0.34 -18.21 -25.19
CA ALA A 788 1.69 -17.75 -24.85
C ALA A 788 2.63 -17.83 -26.06
N GLY A 789 3.58 -16.91 -26.14
CA GLY A 789 4.47 -16.81 -27.30
C GLY A 789 5.22 -15.48 -27.38
N LEU A 790 5.96 -15.32 -28.48
CA LEU A 790 6.60 -14.04 -28.83
C LEU A 790 5.59 -13.22 -29.64
N HIS A 791 5.15 -12.10 -29.07
CA HIS A 791 4.23 -11.15 -29.70
C HIS A 791 4.46 -9.77 -29.10
N THR A 792 3.82 -8.72 -29.64
CA THR A 792 4.04 -7.37 -29.13
C THR A 792 3.52 -7.22 -27.68
N PRO A 793 4.31 -6.63 -26.76
CA PRO A 793 3.87 -6.35 -25.38
C PRO A 793 2.55 -5.57 -25.30
N PHE A 794 2.31 -4.67 -26.25
CA PHE A 794 1.14 -3.79 -26.24
C PHE A 794 -0.18 -4.52 -26.50
N LEU A 795 -0.13 -5.65 -27.21
CA LEU A 795 -1.30 -6.52 -27.40
C LEU A 795 -1.42 -7.55 -26.26
N ASP A 796 -0.29 -7.98 -25.68
CA ASP A 796 -0.25 -8.87 -24.50
C ASP A 796 -0.89 -8.22 -23.27
N LEU A 797 -0.64 -6.92 -23.06
CA LEU A 797 -1.11 -6.17 -21.89
C LEU A 797 -2.57 -5.74 -21.94
N ALA A 798 -3.21 -5.72 -23.11
CA ALA A 798 -4.57 -5.21 -23.25
C ALA A 798 -5.57 -5.97 -22.34
N LYS A 799 -5.51 -7.31 -22.33
CA LYS A 799 -6.37 -8.13 -21.46
C LYS A 799 -6.08 -7.93 -19.97
N PRO A 800 -4.84 -8.04 -19.46
CA PRO A 800 -4.54 -7.73 -18.06
C PRO A 800 -4.96 -6.32 -17.64
N ILE A 801 -4.75 -5.30 -18.48
CA ILE A 801 -5.16 -3.91 -18.17
C ILE A 801 -6.69 -3.83 -18.08
N TYR A 802 -7.42 -4.37 -19.05
CA TYR A 802 -8.88 -4.26 -19.05
C TYR A 802 -9.54 -5.17 -18.01
N LEU A 803 -9.27 -6.48 -18.03
CA LEU A 803 -9.96 -7.44 -17.18
C LEU A 803 -9.55 -7.32 -15.71
N ASP A 804 -8.31 -6.93 -15.39
CA ASP A 804 -7.91 -6.72 -13.98
C ASP A 804 -8.06 -5.27 -13.52
N GLY A 805 -7.77 -4.28 -14.38
CA GLY A 805 -7.81 -2.86 -14.01
C GLY A 805 -9.22 -2.27 -14.03
N PHE A 806 -10.01 -2.58 -15.07
CA PHE A 806 -11.43 -2.22 -15.16
C PHE A 806 -12.32 -3.34 -14.62
N PHE A 807 -11.87 -4.06 -13.58
CA PHE A 807 -12.55 -5.22 -13.01
C PHE A 807 -14.02 -4.94 -12.69
N ASN A 808 -14.31 -3.77 -12.08
CA ASN A 808 -15.68 -3.36 -11.73
C ASN A 808 -16.59 -3.13 -12.93
N ALA A 809 -16.05 -2.73 -14.08
CA ALA A 809 -16.83 -2.55 -15.32
C ALA A 809 -16.97 -3.87 -16.09
N MET A 810 -15.88 -4.64 -16.20
CA MET A 810 -15.83 -5.91 -16.95
C MET A 810 -16.68 -7.01 -16.29
N TYR A 811 -16.73 -7.03 -14.95
CA TYR A 811 -17.44 -8.03 -14.17
C TYR A 811 -18.64 -7.45 -13.44
N ALA A 812 -19.14 -6.29 -13.86
CA ALA A 812 -20.31 -5.63 -13.26
C ALA A 812 -21.54 -6.54 -13.18
N ASP A 813 -21.69 -7.45 -14.14
CA ASP A 813 -22.77 -8.44 -14.19
C ASP A 813 -22.69 -9.49 -13.07
N LEU A 814 -21.50 -9.71 -12.50
CA LEU A 814 -21.25 -10.62 -11.38
C LEU A 814 -21.08 -9.90 -10.04
N LEU A 815 -20.75 -8.61 -10.07
CA LEU A 815 -20.50 -7.77 -8.89
C LEU A 815 -21.78 -7.11 -8.40
N TYR A 816 -22.61 -6.61 -9.32
CA TYR A 816 -23.78 -5.81 -9.00
C TYR A 816 -25.05 -6.46 -9.57
N GLU A 817 -26.05 -6.65 -8.73
CA GLU A 817 -27.38 -7.09 -9.19
C GLU A 817 -28.06 -5.99 -10.04
N TYR A 818 -27.75 -4.72 -9.79
CA TYR A 818 -28.23 -3.56 -10.54
C TYR A 818 -27.15 -2.47 -10.55
N VAL A 819 -26.62 -2.08 -11.71
CA VAL A 819 -26.01 -0.73 -11.81
C VAL A 819 -27.20 0.23 -11.69
N PRO A 820 -27.26 1.12 -10.67
CA PRO A 820 -28.51 1.78 -10.31
C PRO A 820 -29.06 2.58 -11.49
N TYR A 821 -30.16 2.07 -12.05
CA TYR A 821 -30.94 2.76 -13.05
C TYR A 821 -31.83 3.74 -12.30
N LYS A 822 -31.29 4.93 -12.07
CA LYS A 822 -31.91 6.07 -11.39
C LYS A 822 -32.02 5.94 -9.85
N ASP A 823 -31.67 7.06 -9.22
CA ASP A 823 -31.84 7.45 -7.82
C ASP A 823 -30.75 7.04 -6.81
N GLY A 824 -29.76 7.95 -6.69
CA GLY A 824 -29.25 8.42 -5.40
C GLY A 824 -28.11 7.63 -4.73
N ASN A 825 -26.94 8.25 -4.64
CA ASN A 825 -25.73 7.91 -3.85
C ASN A 825 -24.73 6.87 -4.38
N GLY A 826 -24.91 6.29 -5.57
CA GLY A 826 -23.87 5.46 -6.22
C GLY A 826 -22.87 6.29 -7.04
N SER A 827 -21.58 5.97 -6.97
CA SER A 827 -20.52 6.68 -7.72
C SER A 827 -20.28 6.14 -9.14
N THR A 828 -20.75 4.93 -9.45
CA THR A 828 -20.77 4.36 -10.82
C THR A 828 -22.21 4.27 -11.34
N TRP A 829 -22.47 4.78 -12.54
CA TRP A 829 -23.78 4.80 -13.21
C TRP A 829 -23.64 4.83 -14.73
N VAL A 830 -24.67 4.39 -15.44
CA VAL A 830 -24.76 4.50 -16.91
C VAL A 830 -26.21 4.72 -17.33
N GLU A 831 -26.43 5.71 -18.18
CA GLU A 831 -27.68 5.99 -18.86
C GLU A 831 -27.46 5.91 -20.37
N TRP A 832 -28.46 5.46 -21.09
CA TRP A 832 -28.41 5.46 -22.54
C TRP A 832 -29.78 5.75 -23.12
N THR A 833 -29.77 6.46 -24.24
CA THR A 833 -30.95 6.69 -25.06
C THR A 833 -30.62 6.38 -26.51
N ILE A 834 -31.64 6.00 -27.25
CA ILE A 834 -31.52 5.82 -28.67
C ILE A 834 -32.60 6.64 -29.35
N GLU A 835 -32.20 7.78 -29.91
CA GLU A 835 -33.09 8.76 -30.52
C GLU A 835 -32.50 9.22 -31.85
N ASN A 836 -33.35 9.47 -32.85
CA ASN A 836 -32.94 10.03 -34.16
C ASN A 836 -31.79 9.25 -34.85
N GLU A 837 -31.79 7.92 -34.76
CA GLU A 837 -30.71 7.06 -35.26
C GLU A 837 -29.32 7.35 -34.65
N CYS A 838 -29.26 7.92 -33.44
CA CYS A 838 -28.04 8.11 -32.66
C CYS A 838 -28.12 7.32 -31.33
N VAL A 839 -27.02 6.69 -30.94
CA VAL A 839 -26.85 6.05 -29.62
C VAL A 839 -26.18 7.06 -28.70
N SER A 840 -26.89 7.56 -27.69
CA SER A 840 -26.32 8.44 -26.67
C SER A 840 -26.10 7.67 -25.38
N ILE A 841 -24.90 7.76 -24.80
CA ILE A 841 -24.52 7.06 -23.58
C ILE A 841 -23.87 8.08 -22.63
N ASP A 842 -24.45 8.26 -21.46
CA ASP A 842 -23.83 9.05 -20.40
C ASP A 842 -23.47 8.12 -19.25
N TYR A 843 -22.28 8.28 -18.68
CA TYR A 843 -21.85 7.43 -17.58
C TYR A 843 -20.88 8.13 -16.63
N GLY A 844 -20.92 7.70 -15.37
CA GLY A 844 -19.88 7.94 -14.38
C GLY A 844 -19.28 6.61 -13.95
N LEU A 845 -17.96 6.52 -13.91
CA LEU A 845 -17.25 5.33 -13.43
C LEU A 845 -16.37 5.72 -12.24
N ASP A 846 -16.67 5.15 -11.09
CA ASP A 846 -15.84 5.24 -9.89
C ASP A 846 -15.31 3.85 -9.54
N LEU A 847 -14.02 3.66 -9.81
CA LEU A 847 -13.34 2.42 -9.50
C LEU A 847 -12.99 2.38 -8.01
N GLU A 848 -13.32 1.29 -7.33
CA GLU A 848 -12.88 1.13 -5.93
C GLU A 848 -11.35 1.26 -5.82
N PRO A 849 -10.84 1.83 -4.71
CA PRO A 849 -9.41 2.13 -4.55
C PRO A 849 -8.48 0.94 -4.83
N LEU A 850 -8.89 -0.27 -4.45
CA LEU A 850 -8.10 -1.48 -4.69
C LEU A 850 -7.93 -1.73 -6.19
N TRP A 851 -9.01 -1.81 -6.95
CA TRP A 851 -8.96 -2.12 -8.40
C TRP A 851 -8.26 -1.02 -9.19
N LYS A 852 -8.49 0.24 -8.80
CA LYS A 852 -7.74 1.39 -9.33
C LYS A 852 -6.23 1.18 -9.16
N THR A 853 -5.81 0.67 -8.02
CA THR A 853 -4.40 0.36 -7.72
C THR A 853 -3.85 -0.79 -8.54
N LEU A 854 -4.61 -1.88 -8.70
CA LEU A 854 -4.18 -3.02 -9.52
C LEU A 854 -4.06 -2.64 -11.00
N GLY A 855 -4.88 -1.71 -11.47
CA GLY A 855 -4.76 -1.06 -12.77
C GLY A 855 -3.50 -0.19 -12.86
N LYS A 856 -3.30 0.75 -11.92
CA LYS A 856 -2.10 1.59 -11.83
C LYS A 856 -0.80 0.76 -11.83
N ILE A 857 -0.74 -0.34 -11.10
CA ILE A 857 0.43 -1.24 -11.06
C ILE A 857 0.80 -1.72 -12.47
N LYS A 858 -0.18 -2.07 -13.31
CA LYS A 858 0.06 -2.53 -14.69
C LYS A 858 0.55 -1.40 -15.58
N LEU A 859 0.00 -0.20 -15.39
CA LEU A 859 0.40 0.99 -16.13
C LEU A 859 1.83 1.43 -15.76
N GLU A 860 2.13 1.50 -14.46
CA GLU A 860 3.40 2.00 -13.94
C GLU A 860 4.54 0.98 -14.05
N TYR A 861 4.30 -0.29 -13.71
CA TYR A 861 5.36 -1.31 -13.60
C TYR A 861 5.44 -2.28 -14.78
N ILE A 862 4.58 -2.12 -15.80
CA ILE A 862 4.67 -2.95 -17.01
C ILE A 862 4.57 -2.10 -18.28
N LEU A 863 3.47 -1.35 -18.46
CA LEU A 863 3.25 -0.56 -19.67
C LEU A 863 4.30 0.53 -19.84
N ARG A 864 4.53 1.37 -18.81
CA ARG A 864 5.55 2.42 -18.86
C ARG A 864 6.95 1.87 -19.16
N PRO A 865 7.46 0.83 -18.45
CA PRO A 865 8.71 0.18 -18.83
C PRO A 865 8.75 -0.38 -20.26
N ALA A 866 7.67 -1.00 -20.74
CA ALA A 866 7.59 -1.50 -22.11
C ALA A 866 7.64 -0.36 -23.14
N LEU A 867 7.01 0.78 -22.81
CA LEU A 867 7.04 2.00 -23.59
C LEU A 867 8.43 2.67 -23.57
N ASP A 868 9.16 2.65 -22.45
CA ASP A 868 10.54 3.13 -22.34
C ASP A 868 11.48 2.26 -23.19
N LEU A 869 11.31 0.94 -23.14
CA LEU A 869 12.09 -0.01 -23.94
C LEU A 869 11.83 0.18 -25.43
N LEU A 870 10.59 0.48 -25.82
CA LEU A 870 10.23 0.85 -27.19
C LEU A 870 10.91 2.15 -27.62
N GLU A 871 10.88 3.19 -26.78
CA GLU A 871 11.50 4.50 -27.08
C GLU A 871 13.01 4.35 -27.32
N GLN A 872 13.67 3.48 -26.56
CA GLN A 872 15.10 3.22 -26.68
C GLN A 872 15.48 2.42 -27.93
N THR A 873 14.57 1.60 -28.47
CA THR A 873 14.90 0.59 -29.51
C THR A 873 14.23 0.85 -30.86
N ALA A 874 13.01 1.38 -30.86
CA ALA A 874 12.21 1.66 -32.05
C ALA A 874 11.25 2.85 -31.80
N PRO A 875 11.77 4.09 -31.59
CA PRO A 875 10.94 5.25 -31.22
C PRO A 875 9.87 5.60 -32.26
N LEU A 876 10.15 5.36 -33.56
CA LEU A 876 9.19 5.59 -34.64
C LEU A 876 7.96 4.68 -34.58
N GLN A 877 7.98 3.63 -33.77
CA GLN A 877 6.88 2.68 -33.60
C GLN A 877 5.95 3.05 -32.45
N ARG A 878 6.16 4.22 -31.82
CA ARG A 878 5.40 4.65 -30.65
C ARG A 878 3.90 4.73 -30.91
N ASP A 879 3.51 5.47 -31.94
CA ASP A 879 2.09 5.65 -32.26
C ASP A 879 1.42 4.31 -32.60
N ASN A 880 2.10 3.46 -33.38
CA ASN A 880 1.61 2.11 -33.72
C ASN A 880 1.40 1.22 -32.47
N ALA A 881 2.29 1.32 -31.49
CA ALA A 881 2.17 0.58 -30.23
C ALA A 881 0.97 1.05 -29.39
N GLU A 882 0.77 2.37 -29.31
CA GLU A 882 -0.39 2.96 -28.62
C GLU A 882 -1.70 2.58 -29.30
N GLU A 883 -1.78 2.69 -30.63
CA GLU A 883 -2.96 2.31 -31.40
C GLU A 883 -3.27 0.82 -31.27
N THR A 884 -2.23 -0.03 -31.23
CA THR A 884 -2.36 -1.47 -31.00
C THR A 884 -2.97 -1.76 -29.63
N LEU A 885 -2.46 -1.11 -28.57
CA LEU A 885 -3.01 -1.24 -27.22
C LEU A 885 -4.45 -0.75 -27.16
N ALA A 886 -4.74 0.43 -27.72
CA ALA A 886 -6.08 1.02 -27.75
C ALA A 886 -7.11 0.10 -28.45
N CYS A 887 -6.76 -0.44 -29.63
CA CYS A 887 -7.61 -1.39 -30.35
C CYS A 887 -7.75 -2.73 -29.60
N GLY A 888 -6.69 -3.19 -28.94
CA GLY A 888 -6.73 -4.36 -28.07
C GLY A 888 -7.68 -4.17 -26.88
N LEU A 889 -7.67 -3.01 -26.24
CA LEU A 889 -8.56 -2.65 -25.13
C LEU A 889 -10.02 -2.55 -25.58
N PHE A 890 -10.28 -1.97 -26.75
CA PHE A 890 -11.61 -1.99 -27.39
C PHE A 890 -12.13 -3.42 -27.59
N CYS A 891 -11.29 -4.32 -28.11
CA CYS A 891 -11.65 -5.73 -28.23
C CYS A 891 -11.92 -6.37 -26.86
N CYS A 892 -11.14 -6.02 -25.84
CA CYS A 892 -11.34 -6.55 -24.49
C CYS A 892 -12.72 -6.18 -23.95
N ALA A 893 -13.11 -4.91 -24.09
CA ALA A 893 -14.38 -4.36 -23.63
C ALA A 893 -15.60 -5.04 -24.26
N LEU A 894 -15.59 -5.24 -25.59
CA LEU A 894 -16.77 -5.71 -26.31
C LEU A 894 -16.79 -7.20 -26.62
N LEU A 895 -15.62 -7.86 -26.69
CA LEU A 895 -15.48 -9.20 -27.27
C LEU A 895 -14.93 -10.25 -26.28
N SER A 896 -14.78 -9.90 -24.99
CA SER A 896 -14.30 -10.85 -23.96
C SER A 896 -15.40 -11.53 -23.15
N ARG A 897 -16.53 -10.86 -22.93
CA ARG A 897 -17.70 -11.41 -22.23
C ARG A 897 -18.98 -11.07 -22.98
N ASN A 898 -19.98 -11.92 -22.79
CA ASN A 898 -21.31 -11.74 -23.34
C ASN A 898 -22.20 -11.00 -22.33
N PHE A 899 -22.68 -9.81 -22.68
CA PHE A 899 -23.56 -8.99 -21.85
C PHE A 899 -25.00 -8.91 -22.40
N SER A 900 -25.41 -9.85 -23.26
CA SER A 900 -26.73 -9.87 -23.90
C SER A 900 -27.92 -9.85 -22.93
N THR A 901 -27.72 -10.24 -21.67
CA THR A 901 -28.74 -10.22 -20.61
C THR A 901 -28.65 -8.99 -19.69
N ARG A 902 -27.65 -8.12 -19.86
CA ARG A 902 -27.35 -6.95 -19.02
C ARG A 902 -26.98 -5.76 -19.90
N SER A 903 -28.00 -5.08 -20.44
CA SER A 903 -27.83 -3.96 -21.36
C SER A 903 -27.04 -2.80 -20.73
N ASP A 904 -27.24 -2.54 -19.44
CA ASP A 904 -26.48 -1.57 -18.67
C ASP A 904 -24.97 -1.83 -18.73
N VAL A 905 -24.57 -3.06 -18.43
CA VAL A 905 -23.16 -3.48 -18.48
C VAL A 905 -22.63 -3.44 -19.91
N PHE A 906 -23.46 -3.80 -20.90
CA PHE A 906 -23.12 -3.66 -22.32
C PHE A 906 -22.81 -2.20 -22.70
N TYR A 907 -23.70 -1.26 -22.40
CA TYR A 907 -23.51 0.15 -22.77
C TYR A 907 -22.33 0.80 -22.03
N LEU A 908 -22.10 0.43 -20.77
CA LEU A 908 -20.91 0.86 -20.03
C LEU A 908 -19.62 0.39 -20.72
N ASN A 909 -19.53 -0.90 -21.07
CA ASN A 909 -18.36 -1.45 -21.75
C ASN A 909 -18.22 -0.94 -23.20
N LEU A 910 -19.33 -0.65 -23.88
CA LEU A 910 -19.32 -0.01 -25.20
C LEU A 910 -18.72 1.40 -25.12
N ALA A 911 -19.19 2.22 -24.17
CA ALA A 911 -18.67 3.57 -23.97
C ALA A 911 -17.18 3.55 -23.60
N LEU A 912 -16.79 2.71 -22.64
CA LEU A 912 -15.38 2.55 -22.24
C LEU A 912 -14.52 2.06 -23.40
N GLY A 913 -14.96 1.05 -24.15
CA GLY A 913 -14.22 0.53 -25.30
C GLY A 913 -14.00 1.57 -26.39
N VAL A 914 -15.03 2.34 -26.74
CA VAL A 914 -14.94 3.42 -27.76
C VAL A 914 -14.03 4.55 -27.29
N ARG A 915 -14.15 5.00 -26.03
CA ARG A 915 -13.25 6.01 -25.47
C ARG A 915 -11.81 5.50 -25.40
N LEU A 916 -11.57 4.25 -24.97
CA LEU A 916 -10.22 3.66 -24.97
C LEU A 916 -9.62 3.56 -26.38
N ALA A 917 -10.44 3.34 -27.42
CA ALA A 917 -9.97 3.32 -28.81
C ALA A 917 -9.56 4.70 -29.36
N THR A 918 -10.05 5.79 -28.76
CA THR A 918 -9.94 7.15 -29.31
C THR A 918 -9.13 8.09 -28.43
N GLU A 919 -9.25 7.97 -27.11
CA GLU A 919 -8.68 8.87 -26.10
C GLU A 919 -8.15 8.07 -24.88
N MET A 920 -7.43 6.97 -25.16
CA MET A 920 -6.88 6.06 -24.15
C MET A 920 -6.18 6.76 -22.96
N ARG A 921 -5.36 7.79 -23.24
CA ARG A 921 -4.61 8.51 -22.21
C ARG A 921 -5.54 9.27 -21.25
N GLU A 922 -6.60 9.89 -21.77
CA GLU A 922 -7.62 10.58 -20.96
C GLU A 922 -8.35 9.59 -20.06
N VAL A 923 -8.78 8.44 -20.61
CA VAL A 923 -9.45 7.40 -19.81
C VAL A 923 -8.54 6.85 -18.70
N PHE A 924 -7.25 6.65 -18.97
CA PHE A 924 -6.30 6.21 -17.93
C PHE A 924 -6.08 7.29 -16.85
N SER A 925 -6.03 8.56 -17.25
CA SER A 925 -5.94 9.68 -16.31
C SER A 925 -7.20 9.78 -15.44
N GLU A 926 -8.39 9.71 -16.02
CA GLU A 926 -9.66 9.82 -15.29
C GLU A 926 -9.88 8.61 -14.35
N CYS A 927 -9.79 7.39 -14.90
CA CYS A 927 -10.14 6.18 -14.15
C CYS A 927 -9.06 5.80 -13.14
N PHE A 928 -7.79 5.93 -13.52
CA PHE A 928 -6.67 5.53 -12.68
C PHE A 928 -5.95 6.70 -12.02
N GLY A 929 -6.06 7.94 -12.46
CA GLY A 929 -5.19 9.02 -11.97
C GLY A 929 -3.73 8.79 -12.35
N TRP A 930 -3.49 8.14 -13.49
CA TRP A 930 -2.15 7.82 -13.98
C TRP A 930 -1.76 8.74 -15.13
N ASN A 931 -0.78 9.62 -14.88
CA ASN A 931 -0.29 10.62 -15.83
C ASN A 931 1.18 10.45 -16.20
N ASN A 932 1.84 9.36 -15.74
CA ASN A 932 3.27 9.13 -15.89
C ASN A 932 3.63 8.54 -17.28
N TRP A 933 3.09 9.16 -18.31
CA TRP A 933 3.43 8.82 -19.69
C TRP A 933 4.90 9.20 -19.96
N PRO A 934 5.73 8.32 -20.56
CA PRO A 934 7.09 8.69 -20.93
C PRO A 934 7.07 9.94 -21.80
N HIS A 935 7.82 10.97 -21.41
CA HIS A 935 8.02 12.14 -22.26
C HIS A 935 8.85 11.68 -23.45
N GLY A 936 8.19 11.50 -24.60
CA GLY A 936 8.89 11.22 -25.85
C GLY A 936 9.96 12.27 -26.07
N VAL A 937 11.10 11.89 -26.63
CA VAL A 937 12.01 12.88 -27.18
C VAL A 937 11.18 13.64 -28.21
N MET A 938 10.86 14.92 -27.95
CA MET A 938 10.28 15.76 -28.98
C MET A 938 11.26 15.73 -30.15
N LEU A 939 10.92 14.96 -31.18
CA LEU A 939 11.49 15.10 -32.50
C LEU A 939 11.04 16.47 -32.96
N THR A 940 11.84 17.49 -32.63
CA THR A 940 11.71 18.85 -33.14
C THR A 940 11.40 18.78 -34.63
N GLU A 941 10.44 19.57 -35.08
CA GLU A 941 9.84 19.64 -36.44
C GLU A 941 10.84 19.61 -37.63
N GLY A 942 12.14 19.74 -37.39
CA GLY A 942 13.20 19.61 -38.39
C GLY A 942 13.43 18.19 -38.97
N TYR A 943 12.94 17.12 -38.35
CA TYR A 943 13.13 15.76 -38.88
C TYR A 943 12.04 15.32 -39.88
N LEU A 944 10.82 15.86 -39.78
CA LEU A 944 9.74 15.59 -40.73
C LEU A 944 9.90 16.37 -42.04
N GLN A 945 10.58 17.53 -42.02
CA GLN A 945 10.88 18.30 -43.23
C GLN A 945 11.97 17.70 -44.13
N ARG A 946 12.72 16.67 -43.67
CA ARG A 946 13.70 15.96 -44.52
C ARG A 946 13.16 14.70 -45.19
N ALA A 947 11.97 14.23 -44.83
CA ALA A 947 11.36 13.03 -45.42
C ALA A 947 10.46 13.33 -46.63
N GLU A 948 10.16 14.60 -46.92
CA GLU A 948 9.32 15.02 -48.07
C GLU A 948 10.11 15.56 -49.26
N SER A 949 11.45 15.43 -49.27
CA SER A 949 12.28 15.98 -50.35
C SER A 949 13.36 15.02 -50.85
N GLU A 950 13.01 13.84 -51.37
CA GLU A 950 13.78 13.21 -52.46
C GLU A 950 12.85 12.49 -53.44
N PRO A 951 13.04 12.68 -54.77
CA PRO A 951 12.17 12.11 -55.79
C PRO A 951 12.51 10.66 -56.12
N GLU A 952 11.46 9.92 -56.46
CA GLU A 952 11.50 8.61 -57.12
C GLU A 952 12.55 8.54 -58.22
N ASN A 953 13.49 7.60 -58.11
CA ASN A 953 13.95 6.68 -59.17
C ASN A 953 15.29 6.03 -58.80
N ARG A 954 15.30 4.70 -58.66
CA ARG A 954 16.22 3.80 -59.39
C ARG A 954 15.99 2.34 -59.00
N VAL A 955 15.36 1.63 -59.92
CA VAL A 955 15.55 0.19 -60.16
C VAL A 955 17.05 -0.10 -60.29
N ILE A 956 17.55 -1.17 -59.64
CA ILE A 956 18.53 -2.12 -60.19
C ILE A 956 18.61 -3.37 -59.29
N ALA A 957 18.81 -4.49 -59.97
CA ALA A 957 18.63 -5.87 -59.61
C ALA A 957 19.58 -6.46 -58.54
N SER A 958 19.09 -7.56 -58.00
CA SER A 958 19.78 -8.67 -57.34
C SER A 958 21.10 -9.11 -57.99
N SER A 959 22.12 -9.41 -57.17
CA SER A 959 22.87 -10.67 -57.28
C SER A 959 23.80 -10.89 -56.08
N GLU A 960 23.75 -12.12 -55.60
CA GLU A 960 24.61 -12.82 -54.63
C GLU A 960 26.13 -12.58 -54.84
N LYS A 961 26.92 -12.54 -53.75
CA LYS A 961 27.84 -13.64 -53.35
C LYS A 961 28.85 -13.24 -52.26
N SER A 962 29.08 -14.25 -51.42
CA SER A 962 30.15 -14.53 -50.45
C SER A 962 31.45 -13.71 -50.47
N GLY A 963 32.04 -13.54 -49.27
CA GLY A 963 33.50 -13.48 -49.15
C GLY A 963 34.06 -12.76 -47.93
N THR A 964 34.14 -13.48 -46.81
CA THR A 964 35.27 -13.58 -45.87
C THR A 964 36.43 -12.56 -45.96
N LEU A 965 36.73 -11.80 -44.90
CA LEU A 965 37.96 -11.89 -44.07
C LEU A 965 38.24 -10.61 -43.22
N LYS A 966 38.35 -10.84 -41.90
CA LYS A 966 39.40 -10.41 -40.94
C LYS A 966 39.98 -8.98 -40.95
N SER A 967 39.74 -8.32 -39.80
CA SER A 967 40.72 -7.73 -38.85
C SER A 967 41.92 -6.94 -39.36
N LEU A 968 42.09 -5.70 -38.90
CA LEU A 968 43.13 -5.27 -37.93
C LEU A 968 43.30 -3.73 -37.88
N ARG A 969 43.38 -3.23 -36.64
CA ARG A 969 44.23 -2.14 -36.11
C ARG A 969 44.04 -0.68 -36.55
N THR A 970 43.48 0.09 -35.61
CA THR A 970 44.08 1.26 -34.90
C THR A 970 45.49 1.68 -35.35
N GLU A 971 45.74 2.93 -35.76
CA GLU A 971 45.87 4.20 -34.99
C GLU A 971 46.24 5.36 -35.98
N PRO A 972 46.84 6.52 -35.61
CA PRO A 972 46.15 7.82 -35.55
C PRO A 972 46.80 8.89 -36.46
N ILE A 973 46.13 10.00 -36.75
CA ILE A 973 46.81 11.19 -37.30
C ILE A 973 46.34 12.46 -36.60
N ARG A 974 47.31 13.14 -35.98
CA ARG A 974 47.26 14.51 -35.49
C ARG A 974 47.64 15.50 -36.60
N ASP A 975 47.10 16.71 -36.44
CA ASP A 975 47.70 18.02 -36.65
C ASP A 975 47.72 18.70 -38.04
N THR A 976 47.08 19.88 -38.02
CA THR A 976 47.57 21.23 -38.40
C THR A 976 47.04 21.95 -39.65
N ASN A 977 46.57 23.18 -39.36
CA ASN A 977 46.78 24.48 -40.05
C ASN A 977 45.75 25.05 -41.06
N HIS A 978 45.07 26.10 -40.56
CA HIS A 978 44.98 27.50 -41.05
C HIS A 978 44.60 27.84 -42.51
N CYS A 979 43.50 28.60 -42.68
CA CYS A 979 43.40 30.02 -43.12
C CYS A 979 41.93 30.32 -43.52
N SER A 980 41.22 31.22 -42.81
CA SER A 980 41.09 32.69 -43.01
C SER A 980 39.99 33.12 -44.02
N CYS A 981 38.95 33.81 -43.52
CA CYS A 981 38.55 35.15 -43.97
C CYS A 981 37.30 35.66 -43.23
N SER A 982 37.41 36.90 -42.77
CA SER A 982 36.46 37.79 -42.09
C SER A 982 35.20 38.12 -42.88
N TRP A 983 34.14 38.62 -42.23
CA TRP A 983 33.58 39.97 -42.45
C TRP A 983 32.67 40.41 -41.28
N LYS A 984 32.74 41.72 -41.00
CA LYS A 984 32.24 42.49 -39.85
C LYS A 984 30.72 42.63 -39.77
N ARG A 985 30.20 42.88 -38.56
CA ARG A 985 29.01 43.74 -38.34
C ARG A 985 29.22 44.65 -37.13
N GLU A 986 29.20 45.95 -37.39
CA GLU A 986 29.09 47.03 -36.42
C GLU A 986 27.61 47.44 -36.26
N VAL A 987 27.20 47.57 -35.00
CA VAL A 987 26.53 48.71 -34.33
C VAL A 987 25.37 49.43 -35.04
N PHE A 988 24.21 49.45 -34.39
CA PHE A 988 23.56 50.69 -33.92
C PHE A 988 22.75 50.43 -32.63
N ALA A 989 22.94 51.33 -31.67
CA ALA A 989 22.28 51.40 -30.37
C ALA A 989 21.19 52.48 -30.37
N THR A 990 20.19 52.31 -29.49
CA THR A 990 19.46 53.30 -28.65
C THR A 990 18.42 52.50 -27.87
N GLU A 991 18.56 52.29 -26.55
CA GLU A 991 18.05 53.14 -25.45
C GLU A 991 16.51 53.33 -25.51
N LEU A 992 15.70 53.21 -24.44
CA LEU A 992 15.91 53.08 -23.00
C LEU A 992 14.53 52.84 -22.32
N LEU A 993 14.59 52.43 -21.06
CA LEU A 993 13.58 52.50 -19.98
C LEU A 993 12.38 51.53 -19.99
N SER A 994 11.99 50.91 -18.87
CA SER A 994 12.58 50.67 -17.53
C SER A 994 11.53 49.85 -16.78
N ASP A 995 11.85 48.65 -16.29
CA ASP A 995 12.27 48.35 -14.91
C ASP A 995 11.16 48.57 -13.87
N ALA A 996 11.01 47.77 -12.82
CA ALA A 996 11.53 46.48 -12.40
C ALA A 996 10.84 46.20 -11.05
N ILE A 997 10.51 44.94 -10.79
CA ILE A 997 10.81 44.13 -9.60
C ILE A 997 10.17 42.76 -9.85
#